data_AF-A0A355V027-F1
#
_entry.id   AF-A0A355V027-F1
#
_cell.length_a   1.000
_cell.length_b   1.000
_cell.length_c   1.000
_cell.angle_alpha   90.00
_cell.angle_beta   90.00
_cell.angle_gamma   90.00
#
_symmetry.space_group_name_H-M   'P 1'
#
loop_
_entity.id
_entity.type
_entity.pdbx_description
1 polymer ?
#
loop_
_entity_poly.entity_id
_entity_poly.type
_entity_poly.pdbx_seq_one_letter_code
_entity_poly.pdbx_strand_id
1 'polypeptide(L)'
;MSKKIPSGAEKAEELTRKVEKTTKTKKSQPAKKSAAEIKGKKPAAEVKDKKPAAAKAKKADTKKAEKPAKRSKTAKKPSEKKLQKQQARAEKKLQAAKIRAEKKQRRLEKKLEHKQKRLDAIAAFKEKRAERREKRRERKDMLKHETKEARMQRKAEERQAKTEAKVAKREAAAAERQARREHRLKVRAEKRANRKERQHAPGFGGWLAAVISLGVTTLALGTMMTLGWMNMNGMEANMAGVHTQSVYELNSVVDNLNSNLSKARVSNSSSDQVKLLTQIAIESEMAETILERMPVETQLTQNMTSFVNKMGDSAQSMLYAVARGEKLTESQKASIEYMYEVNTQMKGILNELASCCSEKDMINAMKGKENNLMFKSFGDLQNNSVETPKEINDGPFSDSIKKVSPKNLEALEEINATKAEELARGYFKKYNVSDVRCTGETVAKQLECYNLVLTTNDGEMAAQLSKKGGKVVMFNSYKDCSQKNFDVDRCIDIAQDFLNSLGFDNMKAVWTSENGTTCNLNFAYEHNGVVIYPDMIKVKVCEERGIVTGMEGLSYVLNHTERTLDKASISESEAESALNGQFETEGSRLTVIPLDDKEVLAYEFYGTYGGNTYYIYVDAKTGEEIQVFTVIGTAQGKALM
;
A
#
# COMPACT_ATOMS: atom_id res chain seq x y z
N MET A 1 20.15 -8.26 60.89
CA MET A 1 19.04 -9.16 60.51
C MET A 1 18.50 -8.72 59.17
N SER A 2 18.43 -9.61 58.17
CA SER A 2 18.14 -9.23 56.78
C SER A 2 16.64 -9.17 56.48
N LYS A 3 16.17 -8.04 55.93
CA LYS A 3 14.84 -7.97 55.30
C LYS A 3 14.86 -8.75 53.98
N LYS A 4 14.00 -9.76 53.83
CA LYS A 4 13.76 -10.41 52.53
C LYS A 4 12.84 -9.55 51.67
N ILE A 5 13.12 -9.50 50.38
CA ILE A 5 12.23 -8.90 49.35
C ILE A 5 11.36 -10.03 48.79
N PRO A 6 10.02 -9.88 48.69
CA PRO A 6 9.12 -10.94 48.24
C PRO A 6 9.27 -11.23 46.74
N SER A 7 8.97 -12.48 46.37
CA SER A 7 9.11 -12.98 45.00
C SER A 7 7.92 -12.61 44.12
N GLY A 8 8.14 -12.54 42.80
CA GLY A 8 7.07 -12.29 41.82
C GLY A 8 5.93 -13.32 41.83
N ALA A 9 6.15 -14.51 42.42
CA ALA A 9 5.12 -15.51 42.62
C ALA A 9 4.05 -15.09 43.65
N GLU A 10 4.45 -14.50 44.79
CA GLU A 10 3.54 -14.13 45.89
C GLU A 10 2.54 -13.05 45.43
N LYS A 11 2.98 -12.10 44.58
CA LYS A 11 2.12 -11.08 43.97
C LYS A 11 1.11 -11.66 42.96
N ALA A 12 1.38 -12.83 42.37
CA ALA A 12 0.44 -13.50 41.48
C ALA A 12 -0.69 -14.21 42.25
N GLU A 13 -0.38 -14.83 43.39
CA GLU A 13 -1.38 -15.49 44.24
C GLU A 13 -2.30 -14.50 44.98
N GLU A 14 -1.81 -13.31 45.33
CA GLU A 14 -2.68 -12.28 45.92
C GLU A 14 -3.71 -11.74 44.91
N LEU A 15 -3.34 -11.69 43.62
CA LEU A 15 -4.23 -11.28 42.54
C LEU A 15 -5.32 -12.33 42.25
N THR A 16 -4.98 -13.64 42.23
CA THR A 16 -5.99 -14.69 42.04
C THR A 16 -6.97 -14.77 43.21
N ARG A 17 -6.48 -14.65 44.46
CA ARG A 17 -7.34 -14.61 45.67
C ARG A 17 -8.35 -13.46 45.71
N LYS A 18 -8.07 -12.33 45.04
CA LYS A 18 -9.02 -11.21 44.92
C LYS A 18 -10.14 -11.46 43.91
N VAL A 19 -9.93 -12.31 42.90
CA VAL A 19 -10.93 -12.59 41.84
C VAL A 19 -11.97 -13.64 42.27
N GLU A 20 -11.61 -14.63 43.10
CA GLU A 20 -12.55 -15.68 43.51
C GLU A 20 -13.65 -15.24 44.49
N LYS A 21 -13.46 -14.12 45.21
CA LYS A 21 -14.42 -13.69 46.25
C LYS A 21 -15.70 -13.03 45.73
N THR A 22 -15.78 -12.62 44.46
CA THR A 22 -16.91 -11.83 43.94
C THR A 22 -18.00 -12.62 43.21
N THR A 23 -17.86 -13.94 43.00
CA THR A 23 -18.76 -14.73 42.14
C THR A 23 -19.61 -15.81 42.85
N LYS A 24 -19.84 -15.69 44.17
CA LYS A 24 -20.74 -16.61 44.92
C LYS A 24 -21.72 -15.93 45.90
N THR A 25 -22.67 -15.12 45.42
CA THR A 25 -24.06 -15.07 45.95
C THR A 25 -25.00 -14.15 45.17
N LYS A 26 -25.94 -14.72 44.40
CA LYS A 26 -27.41 -14.54 44.55
C LYS A 26 -28.17 -15.13 43.34
N LYS A 27 -29.14 -16.01 43.62
CA LYS A 27 -30.19 -16.46 42.69
C LYS A 27 -31.54 -16.03 43.25
N SER A 28 -32.35 -15.30 42.49
CA SER A 28 -33.81 -15.52 42.42
C SER A 28 -34.50 -14.67 41.34
N GLN A 29 -35.17 -15.41 40.46
CA GLN A 29 -36.23 -15.11 39.50
C GLN A 29 -37.41 -14.23 40.03
N PRO A 30 -38.45 -13.91 39.20
CA PRO A 30 -38.45 -13.55 37.77
C PRO A 30 -39.47 -12.41 37.41
N ALA A 31 -39.47 -11.94 36.16
CA ALA A 31 -40.57 -11.12 35.60
C ALA A 31 -40.96 -11.55 34.16
N LYS A 32 -42.23 -11.34 33.78
CA LYS A 32 -42.82 -11.65 32.45
C LYS A 32 -43.18 -10.38 31.67
N LYS A 33 -43.20 -10.51 30.32
CA LYS A 33 -43.95 -9.78 29.25
C LYS A 33 -43.00 -9.35 28.12
N SER A 34 -43.10 -9.76 26.85
CA SER A 34 -44.18 -9.88 25.84
C SER A 34 -44.37 -8.62 24.98
N ALA A 35 -44.10 -8.70 23.67
CA ALA A 35 -44.50 -7.71 22.66
C ALA A 35 -44.49 -8.30 21.22
N ALA A 36 -45.40 -7.84 20.36
CA ALA A 36 -45.55 -8.16 18.93
C ALA A 36 -46.57 -7.16 18.32
N GLU A 37 -46.70 -6.88 17.02
CA GLU A 37 -46.00 -7.29 15.77
C GLU A 37 -46.22 -6.16 14.72
N ILE A 38 -46.03 -6.45 13.43
CA ILE A 38 -46.70 -5.81 12.27
C ILE A 38 -46.09 -4.50 11.68
N LYS A 39 -45.27 -4.73 10.63
CA LYS A 39 -45.31 -4.16 9.25
C LYS A 39 -45.39 -2.64 8.95
N GLY A 40 -44.44 -2.19 8.10
CA GLY A 40 -44.69 -1.27 6.96
C GLY A 40 -43.70 -0.10 6.84
N LYS A 41 -43.30 0.40 5.65
CA LYS A 41 -43.48 -0.07 4.25
C LYS A 41 -42.42 0.58 3.30
N LYS A 42 -42.23 0.01 2.10
CA LYS A 42 -41.44 0.48 0.92
C LYS A 42 -41.90 1.87 0.38
N PRO A 43 -41.20 2.57 -0.58
CA PRO A 43 -40.50 2.02 -1.78
C PRO A 43 -39.24 2.73 -2.35
N ALA A 44 -38.65 2.12 -3.39
CA ALA A 44 -37.83 2.75 -4.46
C ALA A 44 -37.99 1.94 -5.79
N ALA A 45 -37.52 2.51 -6.91
CA ALA A 45 -37.70 2.12 -8.34
C ALA A 45 -36.98 0.79 -8.75
N GLU A 46 -37.00 0.25 -9.98
CA GLU A 46 -37.36 0.67 -11.37
C GLU A 46 -38.30 -0.40 -12.04
N VAL A 47 -39.07 -0.24 -13.14
CA VAL A 47 -38.82 0.23 -14.54
C VAL A 47 -37.79 -0.71 -15.23
N LYS A 48 -37.99 -1.38 -16.39
CA LYS A 48 -38.83 -1.27 -17.62
C LYS A 48 -39.12 -2.72 -18.16
N ASP A 49 -39.68 -3.13 -19.32
CA ASP A 49 -40.34 -2.57 -20.54
C ASP A 49 -41.15 -3.73 -21.26
N LYS A 50 -41.71 -3.46 -22.46
CA LYS A 50 -42.11 -4.33 -23.60
C LYS A 50 -43.41 -5.20 -23.59
N LYS A 51 -44.37 -4.67 -24.37
CA LYS A 51 -45.54 -5.23 -25.13
C LYS A 51 -45.20 -6.43 -26.06
N PRO A 52 -46.16 -7.04 -26.84
CA PRO A 52 -47.60 -6.73 -27.07
C PRO A 52 -48.56 -7.92 -26.74
N ALA A 53 -49.91 -7.89 -26.76
CA ALA A 53 -51.03 -6.99 -27.18
C ALA A 53 -51.92 -7.59 -28.33
N ALA A 54 -53.19 -7.13 -28.41
CA ALA A 54 -54.33 -7.58 -29.27
C ALA A 54 -55.21 -8.72 -28.69
N ALA A 55 -56.56 -8.72 -28.84
CA ALA A 55 -57.50 -7.66 -29.25
C ALA A 55 -58.97 -7.93 -28.78
N LYS A 56 -59.80 -6.88 -28.83
CA LYS A 56 -61.26 -6.75 -29.17
C LYS A 56 -62.12 -8.06 -29.16
N ALA A 57 -63.37 -8.09 -28.68
CA ALA A 57 -64.31 -7.07 -28.17
C ALA A 57 -65.30 -7.75 -27.16
N LYS A 58 -66.47 -7.25 -26.73
CA LYS A 58 -67.30 -6.05 -27.01
C LYS A 58 -68.14 -5.74 -25.74
N LYS A 59 -68.98 -4.69 -25.75
CA LYS A 59 -70.10 -4.49 -24.81
C LYS A 59 -71.45 -4.60 -25.54
N ALA A 60 -72.49 -5.00 -24.81
CA ALA A 60 -73.89 -4.73 -25.12
C ALA A 60 -74.68 -4.72 -23.79
N ASP A 61 -75.47 -3.67 -23.56
CA ASP A 61 -76.31 -3.53 -22.37
C ASP A 61 -77.70 -4.15 -22.60
N THR A 62 -78.30 -4.74 -21.56
CA THR A 62 -79.77 -4.86 -21.48
C THR A 62 -80.22 -5.05 -20.03
N LYS A 63 -81.14 -4.19 -19.56
CA LYS A 63 -81.84 -4.36 -18.28
C LYS A 63 -82.94 -5.42 -18.43
N LYS A 64 -83.11 -6.33 -17.46
CA LYS A 64 -84.46 -6.67 -16.93
C LYS A 64 -84.49 -7.59 -15.70
N ALA A 65 -85.53 -7.35 -14.91
CA ALA A 65 -86.35 -8.29 -14.13
C ALA A 65 -85.77 -9.02 -12.91
N GLU A 66 -86.64 -9.13 -11.91
CA GLU A 66 -86.47 -9.85 -10.65
C GLU A 66 -86.52 -11.38 -10.81
N LYS A 67 -86.17 -12.08 -9.74
CA LYS A 67 -86.31 -13.53 -9.61
C LYS A 67 -87.71 -13.92 -9.11
N PRO A 68 -88.46 -14.80 -9.80
CA PRO A 68 -89.35 -15.72 -9.11
C PRO A 68 -88.54 -16.85 -8.44
N ALA A 69 -89.09 -17.46 -7.39
CA ALA A 69 -88.34 -18.39 -6.54
C ALA A 69 -88.42 -19.87 -6.98
N LYS A 70 -87.42 -20.65 -6.52
CA LYS A 70 -87.43 -22.11 -6.28
C LYS A 70 -88.11 -23.02 -7.35
N ARG A 71 -87.29 -23.70 -8.15
CA ARG A 71 -87.47 -25.15 -8.38
C ARG A 71 -86.19 -25.89 -8.01
N SER A 72 -86.26 -26.75 -7.00
CA SER A 72 -85.15 -27.55 -6.51
C SER A 72 -84.80 -28.66 -7.50
N LYS A 73 -83.59 -28.62 -8.07
CA LYS A 73 -83.00 -29.78 -8.76
C LYS A 73 -81.96 -30.42 -7.85
N THR A 74 -82.09 -31.73 -7.68
CA THR A 74 -81.36 -32.59 -6.73
C THR A 74 -79.85 -32.47 -6.85
N ALA A 75 -79.16 -32.38 -5.71
CA ALA A 75 -77.71 -32.40 -5.65
C ALA A 75 -77.19 -33.77 -6.09
N LYS A 76 -76.55 -33.85 -7.27
CA LYS A 76 -75.79 -35.04 -7.66
C LYS A 76 -74.61 -35.20 -6.70
N LYS A 77 -74.65 -36.25 -5.86
CA LYS A 77 -73.50 -36.67 -5.04
C LYS A 77 -72.25 -36.73 -5.93
N PRO A 78 -71.08 -36.23 -5.47
CA PRO A 78 -69.86 -36.35 -6.25
C PRO A 78 -69.57 -37.83 -6.48
N SER A 79 -69.29 -38.21 -7.73
CA SER A 79 -69.01 -39.61 -8.05
C SER A 79 -67.80 -40.11 -7.26
N GLU A 80 -67.83 -41.37 -6.87
CA GLU A 80 -66.87 -41.99 -5.94
C GLU A 80 -65.41 -41.80 -6.41
N LYS A 81 -65.16 -41.98 -7.72
CA LYS A 81 -63.89 -41.68 -8.40
C LYS A 81 -63.40 -40.23 -8.24
N LYS A 82 -64.28 -39.24 -8.06
CA LYS A 82 -63.90 -37.84 -7.76
C LYS A 82 -63.48 -37.67 -6.30
N LEU A 83 -64.17 -38.31 -5.36
CA LEU A 83 -63.86 -38.24 -3.93
C LEU A 83 -62.52 -38.93 -3.62
N GLN A 84 -62.35 -40.17 -4.10
CA GLN A 84 -61.09 -40.93 -4.02
C GLN A 84 -59.92 -40.16 -4.64
N LYS A 85 -60.13 -39.51 -5.80
CA LYS A 85 -59.10 -38.69 -6.47
C LYS A 85 -58.78 -37.38 -5.73
N GLN A 86 -59.65 -36.89 -4.84
CA GLN A 86 -59.33 -35.80 -3.92
C GLN A 86 -58.58 -36.32 -2.68
N GLN A 87 -59.01 -37.42 -2.07
CA GLN A 87 -58.33 -38.06 -0.94
C GLN A 87 -56.89 -38.44 -1.29
N ALA A 88 -56.66 -39.18 -2.38
CA ALA A 88 -55.32 -39.55 -2.86
C ALA A 88 -54.45 -38.35 -3.24
N ARG A 89 -55.04 -37.19 -3.56
CA ARG A 89 -54.31 -35.92 -3.77
C ARG A 89 -53.96 -35.22 -2.45
N ALA A 90 -54.80 -35.33 -1.42
CA ALA A 90 -54.49 -34.85 -0.07
C ALA A 90 -53.37 -35.69 0.58
N GLU A 91 -53.45 -37.02 0.48
CA GLU A 91 -52.43 -37.96 0.96
C GLU A 91 -51.08 -37.72 0.27
N LYS A 92 -51.04 -37.61 -1.06
CA LYS A 92 -49.79 -37.30 -1.79
C LYS A 92 -49.23 -35.93 -1.43
N LYS A 93 -50.06 -34.93 -1.12
CA LYS A 93 -49.58 -33.65 -0.55
C LYS A 93 -48.98 -33.84 0.86
N LEU A 94 -49.60 -34.65 1.71
CA LEU A 94 -49.17 -34.89 3.09
C LEU A 94 -47.87 -35.73 3.14
N GLN A 95 -47.73 -36.75 2.30
CA GLN A 95 -46.47 -37.47 2.09
C GLN A 95 -45.36 -36.55 1.55
N ALA A 96 -45.66 -35.72 0.53
CA ALA A 96 -44.69 -34.76 0.00
C ALA A 96 -44.29 -33.70 1.04
N ALA A 97 -45.18 -33.32 1.96
CA ALA A 97 -44.88 -32.44 3.08
C ALA A 97 -43.93 -33.12 4.10
N LYS A 98 -44.20 -34.39 4.48
CA LYS A 98 -43.31 -35.18 5.35
C LYS A 98 -41.90 -35.30 4.76
N ILE A 99 -41.78 -35.69 3.49
CA ILE A 99 -40.47 -35.82 2.79
C ILE A 99 -39.74 -34.46 2.70
N ARG A 100 -40.46 -33.33 2.60
CA ARG A 100 -39.86 -31.98 2.63
C ARG A 100 -39.39 -31.58 4.03
N ALA A 101 -40.11 -31.98 5.09
CA ALA A 101 -39.71 -31.74 6.48
C ALA A 101 -38.46 -32.55 6.84
N GLU A 102 -38.44 -33.85 6.51
CA GLU A 102 -37.30 -34.75 6.71
C GLU A 102 -36.04 -34.25 5.97
N LYS A 103 -36.18 -33.85 4.69
CA LYS A 103 -35.09 -33.22 3.92
C LYS A 103 -34.64 -31.87 4.49
N LYS A 104 -35.46 -31.18 5.31
CA LYS A 104 -35.08 -29.96 6.03
C LYS A 104 -34.32 -30.29 7.32
N GLN A 105 -34.76 -31.29 8.11
CA GLN A 105 -34.03 -31.79 9.28
C GLN A 105 -32.65 -32.32 8.89
N ARG A 106 -32.56 -33.21 7.89
CA ARG A 106 -31.29 -33.77 7.40
C ARG A 106 -30.32 -32.73 6.81
N ARG A 107 -30.82 -31.55 6.40
CA ARG A 107 -30.01 -30.39 6.01
C ARG A 107 -29.55 -29.54 7.20
N LEU A 108 -30.29 -29.53 8.31
CA LEU A 108 -29.89 -28.87 9.56
C LEU A 108 -28.87 -29.72 10.34
N GLU A 109 -29.09 -31.03 10.43
CA GLU A 109 -28.15 -32.00 11.01
C GLU A 109 -26.76 -31.89 10.35
N LYS A 110 -26.70 -31.95 9.02
CA LYS A 110 -25.43 -31.76 8.27
C LYS A 110 -24.79 -30.39 8.49
N LYS A 111 -25.56 -29.33 8.74
CA LYS A 111 -25.01 -28.01 9.10
C LYS A 111 -24.46 -27.99 10.52
N LEU A 112 -25.06 -28.70 11.46
CA LEU A 112 -24.54 -28.86 12.83
C LEU A 112 -23.28 -29.73 12.84
N GLU A 113 -23.29 -30.87 12.15
CA GLU A 113 -22.12 -31.75 11.96
C GLU A 113 -20.93 -30.99 11.37
N HIS A 114 -21.15 -30.20 10.31
CA HIS A 114 -20.10 -29.40 9.69
C HIS A 114 -19.65 -28.20 10.56
N LYS A 115 -20.52 -27.68 11.43
CA LYS A 115 -20.15 -26.67 12.44
C LYS A 115 -19.28 -27.29 13.52
N GLN A 116 -19.63 -28.49 14.00
CA GLN A 116 -18.86 -29.22 15.01
C GLN A 116 -17.47 -29.56 14.48
N LYS A 117 -17.35 -30.23 13.32
CA LYS A 117 -16.07 -30.55 12.67
C LYS A 117 -15.17 -29.33 12.45
N ARG A 118 -15.75 -28.14 12.23
CA ARG A 118 -15.02 -26.87 12.14
C ARG A 118 -14.52 -26.36 13.50
N LEU A 119 -15.27 -26.56 14.59
CA LEU A 119 -14.82 -26.25 15.94
C LEU A 119 -13.71 -27.21 16.38
N ASP A 120 -13.87 -28.51 16.13
CA ASP A 120 -12.89 -29.54 16.46
C ASP A 120 -11.55 -29.29 15.73
N ALA A 121 -11.60 -28.92 14.44
CA ALA A 121 -10.43 -28.52 13.68
C ALA A 121 -9.73 -27.26 14.23
N ILE A 122 -10.50 -26.29 14.75
CA ILE A 122 -9.96 -25.09 15.41
C ILE A 122 -9.30 -25.45 16.75
N ALA A 123 -9.87 -26.40 17.50
CA ALA A 123 -9.27 -26.91 18.74
C ALA A 123 -7.93 -27.61 18.48
N ALA A 124 -7.91 -28.58 17.56
CA ALA A 124 -6.69 -29.30 17.17
C ALA A 124 -5.60 -28.38 16.57
N PHE A 125 -5.99 -27.28 15.91
CA PHE A 125 -5.05 -26.26 15.45
C PHE A 125 -4.47 -25.42 16.60
N LYS A 126 -5.29 -25.04 17.60
CA LYS A 126 -4.83 -24.33 18.81
C LYS A 126 -3.86 -25.20 19.62
N GLU A 127 -4.19 -26.48 19.81
CA GLU A 127 -3.37 -27.49 20.48
C GLU A 127 -2.00 -27.64 19.82
N LYS A 128 -1.95 -27.91 18.51
CA LYS A 128 -0.69 -27.96 17.73
C LYS A 128 0.07 -26.63 17.72
N ARG A 129 -0.59 -25.50 17.95
CA ARG A 129 0.08 -24.19 18.12
C ARG A 129 0.64 -23.98 19.53
N ALA A 130 0.06 -24.61 20.55
CA ALA A 130 0.60 -24.66 21.91
C ALA A 130 1.83 -25.57 21.97
N GLU A 131 1.72 -26.81 21.48
CA GLU A 131 2.82 -27.78 21.37
C GLU A 131 4.05 -27.17 20.64
N ARG A 132 3.82 -26.48 19.52
CA ARG A 132 4.88 -25.76 18.78
C ARG A 132 5.47 -24.55 19.52
N ARG A 133 4.77 -23.97 20.49
CA ARG A 133 5.29 -22.89 21.37
C ARG A 133 6.09 -23.47 22.54
N GLU A 134 5.70 -24.63 23.04
CA GLU A 134 6.38 -25.39 24.08
C GLU A 134 7.74 -25.90 23.58
N LYS A 135 7.74 -26.66 22.48
CA LYS A 135 8.97 -27.14 21.81
C LYS A 135 9.91 -26.03 21.35
N ARG A 136 9.41 -24.80 21.17
CA ARG A 136 10.22 -23.60 20.91
C ARG A 136 10.82 -22.98 22.17
N ARG A 137 10.20 -23.13 23.35
CA ARG A 137 10.78 -22.73 24.64
C ARG A 137 11.83 -23.75 25.09
N GLU A 138 11.50 -25.03 25.11
CA GLU A 138 12.45 -26.14 25.37
C GLU A 138 13.74 -25.99 24.55
N ARG A 139 13.60 -25.81 23.22
CA ARG A 139 14.75 -25.58 22.33
C ARG A 139 15.49 -24.27 22.62
N LYS A 140 14.80 -23.19 23.03
CA LYS A 140 15.46 -21.92 23.35
C LYS A 140 16.25 -22.01 24.66
N ASP A 141 15.73 -22.73 25.65
CA ASP A 141 16.37 -22.86 26.96
C ASP A 141 17.52 -23.89 26.92
N MET A 142 17.39 -24.98 26.15
CA MET A 142 18.52 -25.83 25.76
C MET A 142 19.66 -25.00 25.13
N LEU A 143 19.34 -24.16 24.14
CA LEU A 143 20.32 -23.34 23.41
C LEU A 143 21.01 -22.25 24.25
N LYS A 144 20.53 -21.95 25.48
CA LYS A 144 21.21 -21.01 26.40
C LYS A 144 22.38 -21.64 27.15
N HIS A 145 22.38 -22.96 27.31
CA HIS A 145 23.32 -23.70 28.16
C HIS A 145 24.16 -24.72 27.36
N GLU A 146 24.13 -24.63 26.02
CA GLU A 146 24.83 -25.53 25.10
C GLU A 146 26.32 -25.15 24.95
N THR A 147 27.23 -26.08 25.24
CA THR A 147 28.68 -25.91 25.02
C THR A 147 29.04 -26.01 23.53
N LYS A 148 30.22 -25.50 23.14
CA LYS A 148 30.67 -25.51 21.73
C LYS A 148 30.70 -26.92 21.12
N GLU A 149 31.02 -27.93 21.90
CA GLU A 149 31.14 -29.34 21.46
C GLU A 149 29.76 -30.00 21.32
N ALA A 150 28.86 -29.82 22.30
CA ALA A 150 27.47 -30.27 22.20
C ALA A 150 26.78 -29.66 20.96
N ARG A 151 27.06 -28.38 20.67
CA ARG A 151 26.58 -27.68 19.47
C ARG A 151 27.11 -28.25 18.16
N MET A 152 28.25 -28.95 18.17
CA MET A 152 28.79 -29.67 17.01
C MET A 152 28.12 -31.03 16.85
N GLN A 153 28.01 -31.82 17.93
CA GLN A 153 27.34 -33.13 17.94
C GLN A 153 25.88 -33.02 17.50
N ARG A 154 25.09 -32.13 18.11
CA ARG A 154 23.70 -31.89 17.73
C ARG A 154 23.55 -31.44 16.26
N LYS A 155 24.53 -30.72 15.69
CA LYS A 155 24.52 -30.36 14.26
C LYS A 155 24.76 -31.57 13.34
N ALA A 156 25.54 -32.56 13.78
CA ALA A 156 25.73 -33.81 13.04
C ALA A 156 24.48 -34.69 13.13
N GLU A 157 23.91 -34.86 14.32
CA GLU A 157 22.65 -35.58 14.55
C GLU A 157 21.49 -34.96 13.75
N GLU A 158 21.31 -33.63 13.79
CA GLU A 158 20.28 -32.92 13.02
C GLU A 158 20.49 -33.05 11.50
N ARG A 159 21.68 -33.44 11.02
CA ARG A 159 21.96 -33.78 9.62
C ARG A 159 21.69 -35.26 9.31
N GLN A 160 22.04 -36.18 10.20
CA GLN A 160 21.71 -37.61 10.05
C GLN A 160 20.20 -37.84 10.09
N ALA A 161 19.50 -37.33 11.11
CA ALA A 161 18.04 -37.46 11.22
C ALA A 161 17.28 -36.82 10.03
N LYS A 162 17.80 -35.75 9.43
CA LYS A 162 17.24 -35.17 8.18
C LYS A 162 17.50 -36.03 6.94
N THR A 163 18.54 -36.85 6.96
CA THR A 163 18.88 -37.77 5.87
C THR A 163 18.04 -39.03 5.98
N GLU A 164 17.96 -39.63 7.18
CA GLU A 164 17.07 -40.74 7.51
C GLU A 164 15.59 -40.38 7.22
N ALA A 165 15.11 -39.21 7.66
CA ALA A 165 13.76 -38.76 7.36
C ALA A 165 13.48 -38.55 5.86
N LYS A 166 14.51 -38.26 5.04
CA LYS A 166 14.39 -38.24 3.56
C LYS A 166 14.32 -39.66 2.98
N VAL A 167 15.08 -40.60 3.52
CA VAL A 167 15.08 -42.02 3.12
C VAL A 167 13.74 -42.66 3.48
N ALA A 168 13.35 -42.63 4.75
CA ALA A 168 12.07 -43.17 5.24
C ALA A 168 10.85 -42.56 4.50
N LYS A 169 10.90 -41.27 4.13
CA LYS A 169 9.85 -40.64 3.31
C LYS A 169 9.83 -41.15 1.86
N ARG A 170 10.98 -41.47 1.26
CA ARG A 170 11.07 -42.11 -0.07
C ARG A 170 10.56 -43.55 -0.01
N GLU A 171 10.92 -44.30 1.03
CA GLU A 171 10.50 -45.68 1.25
C GLU A 171 8.99 -45.78 1.51
N ALA A 172 8.44 -44.94 2.40
CA ALA A 172 7.00 -44.87 2.63
C ALA A 172 6.22 -44.53 1.34
N ALA A 173 6.75 -43.62 0.51
CA ALA A 173 6.15 -43.30 -0.79
C ALA A 173 6.29 -44.45 -1.82
N ALA A 174 7.33 -45.29 -1.73
CA ALA A 174 7.49 -46.49 -2.54
C ALA A 174 6.53 -47.61 -2.09
N ALA A 175 6.44 -47.86 -0.79
CA ALA A 175 5.50 -48.80 -0.18
C ALA A 175 4.05 -48.42 -0.47
N GLU A 176 3.69 -47.13 -0.40
CA GLU A 176 2.35 -46.67 -0.78
C GLU A 176 2.06 -46.93 -2.27
N ARG A 177 3.05 -46.75 -3.16
CA ARG A 177 2.92 -47.08 -4.59
C ARG A 177 2.77 -48.58 -4.83
N GLN A 178 3.45 -49.43 -4.05
CA GLN A 178 3.31 -50.89 -4.08
C GLN A 178 1.93 -51.33 -3.58
N ALA A 179 1.50 -50.88 -2.40
CA ALA A 179 0.18 -51.16 -1.85
C ALA A 179 -0.95 -50.69 -2.78
N ARG A 180 -0.83 -49.50 -3.39
CA ARG A 180 -1.76 -49.00 -4.43
C ARG A 180 -1.76 -49.88 -5.68
N ARG A 181 -0.60 -50.43 -6.11
CA ARG A 181 -0.52 -51.40 -7.23
C ARG A 181 -1.21 -52.72 -6.86
N GLU A 182 -0.92 -53.30 -5.71
CA GLU A 182 -1.50 -54.55 -5.24
C GLU A 182 -3.02 -54.46 -5.06
N HIS A 183 -3.52 -53.41 -4.40
CA HIS A 183 -4.95 -53.15 -4.29
C HIS A 183 -5.60 -53.04 -5.68
N ARG A 184 -4.97 -52.34 -6.62
CA ARG A 184 -5.46 -52.24 -8.01
C ARG A 184 -5.37 -53.56 -8.79
N LEU A 185 -4.53 -54.50 -8.38
CA LEU A 185 -4.45 -55.86 -8.92
C LEU A 185 -5.52 -56.78 -8.31
N LYS A 186 -5.70 -56.75 -6.98
CA LYS A 186 -6.77 -57.49 -6.27
C LYS A 186 -8.16 -57.09 -6.79
N VAL A 187 -8.45 -55.79 -6.87
CA VAL A 187 -9.70 -55.26 -7.47
C VAL A 187 -9.83 -55.58 -8.96
N ARG A 188 -8.73 -55.82 -9.69
CA ARG A 188 -8.78 -56.30 -11.09
C ARG A 188 -9.01 -57.81 -11.21
N ALA A 189 -8.54 -58.61 -10.26
CA ALA A 189 -8.81 -60.05 -10.20
C ALA A 189 -10.29 -60.31 -9.82
N GLU A 190 -10.78 -59.64 -8.78
CA GLU A 190 -12.18 -59.63 -8.35
C GLU A 190 -13.12 -59.19 -9.51
N LYS A 191 -12.80 -58.09 -10.20
CA LYS A 191 -13.54 -57.65 -11.40
C LYS A 191 -13.39 -58.56 -12.62
N ARG A 192 -12.45 -59.51 -12.64
CA ARG A 192 -12.35 -60.57 -13.67
C ARG A 192 -13.19 -61.78 -13.29
N ALA A 193 -13.24 -62.17 -12.01
CA ALA A 193 -14.17 -63.18 -11.51
C ALA A 193 -15.63 -62.79 -11.78
N ASN A 194 -16.06 -61.60 -11.32
CA ASN A 194 -17.41 -61.06 -11.54
C ASN A 194 -17.75 -60.76 -13.01
N ARG A 195 -16.78 -60.93 -13.95
CA ARG A 195 -17.02 -60.84 -15.40
C ARG A 195 -17.28 -62.19 -16.06
N LYS A 196 -16.88 -63.31 -15.46
CA LYS A 196 -17.21 -64.66 -15.96
C LYS A 196 -18.68 -65.02 -15.74
N GLU A 197 -19.31 -64.53 -14.67
CA GLU A 197 -20.74 -64.73 -14.41
C GLU A 197 -21.69 -63.93 -15.33
N ARG A 198 -21.17 -62.96 -16.11
CA ARG A 198 -22.01 -61.93 -16.77
C ARG A 198 -21.75 -61.80 -18.27
N GLN A 199 -21.72 -62.93 -18.98
CA GLN A 199 -21.72 -62.97 -20.45
C GLN A 199 -23.03 -63.54 -21.01
N HIS A 200 -24.03 -62.68 -21.21
CA HIS A 200 -25.09 -62.91 -22.21
C HIS A 200 -25.63 -61.58 -22.76
N ALA A 201 -26.16 -61.63 -23.99
CA ALA A 201 -26.77 -60.56 -24.79
C ALA A 201 -25.87 -59.36 -25.22
N PRO A 202 -25.61 -59.18 -26.53
CA PRO A 202 -25.12 -57.91 -27.08
C PRO A 202 -26.27 -56.90 -27.23
N GLY A 203 -25.98 -55.60 -27.25
CA GLY A 203 -27.01 -54.56 -27.35
C GLY A 203 -26.53 -53.21 -27.90
N PHE A 204 -27.48 -52.48 -28.50
CA PHE A 204 -27.31 -51.26 -29.30
C PHE A 204 -26.58 -50.08 -28.60
N GLY A 205 -26.39 -50.13 -27.28
CA GLY A 205 -25.78 -49.05 -26.50
C GLY A 205 -24.30 -48.76 -26.78
N GLY A 206 -23.57 -49.67 -27.44
CA GLY A 206 -22.13 -49.50 -27.72
C GLY A 206 -21.81 -48.27 -28.59
N TRP A 207 -22.57 -48.04 -29.65
CA TRP A 207 -22.36 -46.88 -30.54
C TRP A 207 -22.75 -45.56 -29.87
N LEU A 208 -23.88 -45.53 -29.16
CA LEU A 208 -24.31 -44.36 -28.40
C LEU A 208 -23.28 -43.99 -27.30
N ALA A 209 -22.72 -44.98 -26.61
CA ALA A 209 -21.65 -44.77 -25.64
C ALA A 209 -20.37 -44.23 -26.29
N ALA A 210 -20.01 -44.68 -27.50
CA ALA A 210 -18.87 -44.15 -28.24
C ALA A 210 -19.05 -42.65 -28.58
N VAL A 211 -20.19 -42.27 -29.17
CA VAL A 211 -20.50 -40.87 -29.51
C VAL A 211 -20.51 -39.98 -28.26
N ILE A 212 -21.15 -40.42 -27.17
CA ILE A 212 -21.15 -39.67 -25.90
C ILE A 212 -19.74 -39.55 -25.32
N SER A 213 -18.92 -40.63 -25.36
CA SER A 213 -17.55 -40.57 -24.86
C SER A 213 -16.67 -39.60 -25.66
N LEU A 214 -16.83 -39.56 -26.98
CA LEU A 214 -16.07 -38.66 -27.87
C LEU A 214 -16.50 -37.19 -27.68
N GLY A 215 -17.80 -36.92 -27.52
CA GLY A 215 -18.29 -35.58 -27.18
C GLY A 215 -17.83 -35.09 -25.80
N VAL A 216 -17.71 -36.00 -24.82
CA VAL A 216 -17.17 -35.67 -23.50
C VAL A 216 -15.65 -35.44 -23.55
N THR A 217 -14.89 -36.21 -24.34
CA THR A 217 -13.44 -36.00 -24.47
C THR A 217 -13.09 -34.75 -25.26
N THR A 218 -13.81 -34.40 -26.33
CA THR A 218 -13.58 -33.15 -27.06
C THR A 218 -13.95 -31.92 -26.21
N LEU A 219 -15.03 -31.98 -25.42
CA LEU A 219 -15.39 -30.91 -24.50
C LEU A 219 -14.39 -30.80 -23.34
N ALA A 220 -13.87 -31.91 -22.82
CA ALA A 220 -12.79 -31.92 -21.82
C ALA A 220 -11.46 -31.35 -22.38
N LEU A 221 -11.07 -31.70 -23.61
CA LEU A 221 -9.89 -31.14 -24.27
C LEU A 221 -10.08 -29.65 -24.58
N GLY A 222 -11.25 -29.25 -25.10
CA GLY A 222 -11.58 -27.84 -25.36
C GLY A 222 -11.53 -26.99 -24.10
N THR A 223 -12.10 -27.47 -23.00
CA THR A 223 -12.04 -26.79 -21.68
C THR A 223 -10.63 -26.78 -21.09
N MET A 224 -9.84 -27.84 -21.24
CA MET A 224 -8.41 -27.81 -20.86
C MET A 224 -7.60 -26.82 -21.70
N MET A 225 -7.86 -26.74 -23.01
CA MET A 225 -7.17 -25.82 -23.92
C MET A 225 -7.53 -24.36 -23.64
N THR A 226 -8.81 -24.04 -23.40
CA THR A 226 -9.23 -22.68 -23.04
C THR A 226 -8.76 -22.27 -21.64
N LEU A 227 -8.80 -23.17 -20.65
CA LEU A 227 -8.23 -22.90 -19.31
C LEU A 227 -6.70 -22.73 -19.37
N GLY A 228 -6.02 -23.54 -20.18
CA GLY A 228 -4.58 -23.40 -20.42
C GLY A 228 -4.23 -22.06 -21.07
N TRP A 229 -4.96 -21.67 -22.12
CA TRP A 229 -4.74 -20.39 -22.82
C TRP A 229 -5.06 -19.18 -21.94
N MET A 230 -6.17 -19.20 -21.19
CA MET A 230 -6.49 -18.13 -20.23
C MET A 230 -5.45 -18.03 -19.11
N ASN A 231 -4.95 -19.16 -18.60
CA ASN A 231 -3.87 -19.17 -17.61
C ASN A 231 -2.55 -18.66 -18.20
N MET A 232 -2.22 -18.98 -19.46
CA MET A 232 -1.03 -18.45 -20.14
C MET A 232 -1.13 -16.94 -20.35
N ASN A 233 -2.23 -16.44 -20.91
CA ASN A 233 -2.42 -15.00 -21.13
C ASN A 233 -2.41 -14.23 -19.79
N GLY A 234 -3.04 -14.78 -18.75
CA GLY A 234 -2.99 -14.23 -17.40
C GLY A 234 -1.59 -14.27 -16.79
N MET A 235 -0.78 -15.31 -17.06
CA MET A 235 0.60 -15.40 -16.60
C MET A 235 1.51 -14.40 -17.33
N GLU A 236 1.35 -14.23 -18.66
CA GLU A 236 2.06 -13.22 -19.43
C GLU A 236 1.76 -11.80 -18.91
N ALA A 237 0.48 -11.47 -18.67
CA ALA A 237 0.08 -10.18 -18.11
C ALA A 237 0.63 -9.93 -16.69
N ASN A 238 0.62 -10.95 -15.82
CA ASN A 238 1.22 -10.83 -14.48
C ASN A 238 2.75 -10.63 -14.55
N MET A 239 3.45 -11.32 -15.45
CA MET A 239 4.89 -11.10 -15.67
C MET A 239 5.15 -9.72 -16.27
N ALA A 240 4.29 -9.23 -17.17
CA ALA A 240 4.39 -7.89 -17.74
C ALA A 240 4.30 -6.83 -16.64
N GLY A 241 3.31 -6.94 -15.73
CA GLY A 241 3.23 -6.07 -14.55
C GLY A 241 4.48 -6.12 -13.67
N VAL A 242 5.07 -7.31 -13.42
CA VAL A 242 6.29 -7.46 -12.61
C VAL A 242 7.52 -6.83 -13.29
N HIS A 243 7.66 -6.94 -14.60
CA HIS A 243 8.80 -6.32 -15.29
C HIS A 243 8.58 -4.81 -15.56
N THR A 244 7.33 -4.34 -15.70
CA THR A 244 7.02 -2.90 -15.71
C THR A 244 7.31 -2.27 -14.36
N GLN A 245 7.01 -2.98 -13.26
CA GLN A 245 7.45 -2.60 -11.92
C GLN A 245 9.00 -2.50 -11.84
N SER A 246 9.76 -3.44 -12.43
CA SER A 246 11.23 -3.34 -12.52
C SER A 246 11.72 -2.08 -13.27
N VAL A 247 11.02 -1.61 -14.31
CA VAL A 247 11.38 -0.36 -15.02
C VAL A 247 11.24 0.84 -14.09
N TYR A 248 10.13 0.96 -13.36
CA TYR A 248 9.93 2.06 -12.42
C TYR A 248 10.91 1.98 -11.23
N GLU A 249 11.19 0.78 -10.71
CA GLU A 249 12.22 0.55 -9.69
C GLU A 249 13.61 1.00 -10.19
N LEU A 250 14.02 0.59 -11.40
CA LEU A 250 15.31 0.98 -12.00
C LEU A 250 15.37 2.50 -12.25
N ASN A 251 14.29 3.09 -12.77
CA ASN A 251 14.26 4.52 -13.06
C ASN A 251 14.35 5.36 -11.78
N SER A 252 13.75 4.91 -10.68
CA SER A 252 13.87 5.54 -9.35
C SER A 252 15.28 5.43 -8.79
N VAL A 253 15.91 4.25 -8.83
CA VAL A 253 17.28 4.05 -8.32
C VAL A 253 18.31 4.85 -9.12
N VAL A 254 18.24 4.84 -10.45
CA VAL A 254 19.09 5.69 -11.32
C VAL A 254 18.83 7.19 -11.10
N ASP A 255 17.69 7.57 -10.53
CA ASP A 255 17.43 8.96 -10.16
C ASP A 255 18.17 9.39 -8.89
N ASN A 256 18.10 8.56 -7.85
CA ASN A 256 18.81 8.81 -6.61
C ASN A 256 20.33 8.82 -6.86
N LEU A 257 20.85 7.89 -7.68
CA LEU A 257 22.23 7.93 -8.14
C LEU A 257 22.58 9.29 -8.76
N ASN A 258 21.70 9.85 -9.60
CA ASN A 258 21.91 11.18 -10.20
C ASN A 258 21.95 12.31 -9.17
N SER A 259 21.10 12.22 -8.15
CA SER A 259 21.07 13.16 -7.01
C SER A 259 22.38 13.09 -6.22
N ASN A 260 22.76 11.88 -5.82
CA ASN A 260 23.86 11.64 -4.91
C ASN A 260 25.21 11.90 -5.59
N LEU A 261 25.34 11.58 -6.89
CA LEU A 261 26.47 11.99 -7.73
C LEU A 261 26.52 13.52 -7.91
N SER A 262 25.38 14.19 -8.20
CA SER A 262 25.34 15.66 -8.34
C SER A 262 25.84 16.37 -7.08
N LYS A 263 25.44 15.88 -5.90
CA LYS A 263 25.90 16.38 -4.59
C LYS A 263 27.38 16.07 -4.35
N ALA A 264 27.82 14.86 -4.69
CA ALA A 264 29.22 14.42 -4.49
C ALA A 264 30.23 15.18 -5.37
N ARG A 265 29.79 15.80 -6.48
CA ARG A 265 30.62 16.73 -7.29
C ARG A 265 30.99 18.00 -6.51
N VAL A 266 30.06 18.56 -5.74
CA VAL A 266 30.21 19.87 -5.08
C VAL A 266 30.60 19.76 -3.60
N SER A 267 30.20 18.67 -2.91
CA SER A 267 30.44 18.44 -1.48
C SER A 267 31.94 18.40 -1.12
N ASN A 268 32.32 19.19 -0.12
CA ASN A 268 33.69 19.36 0.37
C ASN A 268 33.94 18.71 1.76
N SER A 269 32.89 18.36 2.54
CA SER A 269 33.09 17.72 3.85
C SER A 269 33.29 16.21 3.75
N SER A 270 34.18 15.68 4.61
CA SER A 270 34.39 14.23 4.73
C SER A 270 33.15 13.49 5.27
N SER A 271 32.31 14.16 6.07
CA SER A 271 31.06 13.61 6.59
C SER A 271 30.03 13.36 5.48
N ASP A 272 29.80 14.33 4.62
CA ASP A 272 28.78 14.21 3.58
C ASP A 272 29.30 13.42 2.37
N GLN A 273 30.59 13.52 2.03
CA GLN A 273 31.24 12.59 1.11
C GLN A 273 31.07 11.13 1.58
N VAL A 274 31.28 10.81 2.87
CA VAL A 274 31.02 9.46 3.42
C VAL A 274 29.54 9.05 3.26
N LYS A 275 28.58 9.94 3.56
CA LYS A 275 27.14 9.66 3.40
C LYS A 275 26.77 9.40 1.94
N LEU A 276 27.18 10.29 1.02
CA LEU A 276 26.86 10.25 -0.40
C LEU A 276 27.51 9.04 -1.09
N LEU A 277 28.79 8.77 -0.84
CA LEU A 277 29.48 7.61 -1.41
C LEU A 277 28.91 6.28 -0.90
N THR A 278 28.42 6.23 0.35
CA THR A 278 27.67 5.08 0.86
C THR A 278 26.34 4.88 0.12
N GLN A 279 25.61 5.96 -0.16
CA GLN A 279 24.35 5.90 -0.91
C GLN A 279 24.57 5.46 -2.36
N ILE A 280 25.55 6.07 -3.06
CA ILE A 280 25.93 5.70 -4.44
C ILE A 280 26.30 4.21 -4.53
N ALA A 281 27.05 3.67 -3.56
CA ALA A 281 27.40 2.25 -3.52
C ALA A 281 26.16 1.34 -3.38
N ILE A 282 25.28 1.62 -2.41
CA ILE A 282 24.05 0.83 -2.16
C ILE A 282 23.10 0.90 -3.36
N GLU A 283 22.92 2.08 -3.94
CA GLU A 283 22.03 2.29 -5.07
C GLU A 283 22.60 1.68 -6.36
N SER A 284 23.93 1.57 -6.49
CA SER A 284 24.57 0.80 -7.56
C SER A 284 24.25 -0.69 -7.43
N GLU A 285 24.44 -1.29 -6.25
CA GLU A 285 24.07 -2.69 -5.97
C GLU A 285 22.57 -2.97 -6.23
N MET A 286 21.70 -1.99 -5.93
CA MET A 286 20.27 -2.06 -6.25
C MET A 286 20.00 -1.99 -7.76
N ALA A 287 20.66 -1.09 -8.49
CA ALA A 287 20.50 -0.95 -9.93
C ALA A 287 20.98 -2.21 -10.68
N GLU A 288 22.10 -2.81 -10.27
CA GLU A 288 22.56 -4.12 -10.75
C GLU A 288 21.49 -5.19 -10.52
N THR A 289 20.99 -5.32 -9.28
CA THR A 289 19.97 -6.31 -8.91
C THR A 289 18.67 -6.16 -9.70
N ILE A 290 18.31 -4.94 -10.13
CA ILE A 290 17.11 -4.71 -10.96
C ILE A 290 17.42 -4.99 -12.44
N LEU A 291 18.61 -4.64 -12.94
CA LEU A 291 19.07 -4.96 -14.30
C LEU A 291 19.11 -6.48 -14.55
N GLU A 292 19.57 -7.29 -13.58
CA GLU A 292 19.49 -8.76 -13.65
C GLU A 292 18.06 -9.30 -13.79
N ARG A 293 17.05 -8.53 -13.38
CA ARG A 293 15.63 -8.88 -13.39
C ARG A 293 14.86 -8.32 -14.60
N MET A 294 15.54 -7.67 -15.55
CA MET A 294 14.92 -7.10 -16.75
C MET A 294 14.66 -8.18 -17.83
N PRO A 295 13.55 -8.12 -18.58
CA PRO A 295 13.20 -9.11 -19.60
C PRO A 295 13.80 -8.76 -20.97
N VAL A 296 15.10 -8.46 -20.97
CA VAL A 296 15.88 -8.05 -22.16
C VAL A 296 17.09 -8.97 -22.30
N GLU A 297 17.64 -9.05 -23.51
CA GLU A 297 18.83 -9.87 -23.74
C GLU A 297 20.05 -9.27 -23.02
N THR A 298 20.83 -10.11 -22.34
CA THR A 298 21.94 -9.68 -21.47
C THR A 298 22.99 -8.83 -22.19
N GLN A 299 23.14 -9.01 -23.51
CA GLN A 299 24.05 -8.20 -24.33
C GLN A 299 23.65 -6.72 -24.43
N LEU A 300 22.36 -6.39 -24.21
CA LEU A 300 21.85 -5.01 -24.18
C LEU A 300 22.12 -4.33 -22.83
N THR A 301 22.04 -5.06 -21.71
CA THR A 301 22.29 -4.52 -20.36
C THR A 301 23.74 -4.58 -19.92
N GLN A 302 24.59 -5.43 -20.54
CA GLN A 302 26.01 -5.62 -20.18
C GLN A 302 26.81 -4.33 -19.95
N ASN A 303 26.64 -3.32 -20.82
CA ASN A 303 27.35 -2.04 -20.68
C ASN A 303 26.85 -1.24 -19.46
N MET A 304 25.53 -1.23 -19.25
CA MET A 304 24.87 -0.53 -18.14
C MET A 304 25.19 -1.20 -16.79
N THR A 305 25.13 -2.53 -16.71
CA THR A 305 25.61 -3.31 -15.55
C THR A 305 27.10 -3.06 -15.31
N SER A 306 27.96 -3.11 -16.34
CA SER A 306 29.39 -2.85 -16.16
C SER A 306 29.67 -1.42 -15.64
N PHE A 307 28.90 -0.43 -16.08
CA PHE A 307 29.01 0.95 -15.59
C PHE A 307 28.52 1.09 -14.14
N VAL A 308 27.34 0.55 -13.82
CA VAL A 308 26.77 0.54 -12.46
C VAL A 308 27.70 -0.15 -11.47
N ASN A 309 28.26 -1.31 -11.82
CA ASN A 309 29.18 -2.02 -10.94
C ASN A 309 30.48 -1.21 -10.71
N LYS A 310 31.03 -0.59 -11.76
CA LYS A 310 32.18 0.33 -11.64
C LYS A 310 31.84 1.54 -10.77
N MET A 311 30.62 2.05 -10.84
CA MET A 311 30.15 3.14 -9.99
C MET A 311 30.13 2.72 -8.51
N GLY A 312 29.61 1.52 -8.21
CA GLY A 312 29.65 0.92 -6.88
C GLY A 312 31.08 0.73 -6.36
N ASP A 313 31.96 0.09 -7.15
CA ASP A 313 33.37 -0.13 -6.83
C ASP A 313 34.12 1.19 -6.56
N SER A 314 33.93 2.19 -7.44
CA SER A 314 34.52 3.52 -7.31
C SER A 314 34.01 4.25 -6.07
N ALA A 315 32.71 4.19 -5.80
CA ALA A 315 32.10 4.78 -4.61
C ALA A 315 32.61 4.12 -3.32
N GLN A 316 32.70 2.78 -3.26
CA GLN A 316 33.30 2.08 -2.12
C GLN A 316 34.78 2.44 -1.94
N SER A 317 35.57 2.49 -3.03
CA SER A 317 36.99 2.86 -2.99
C SER A 317 37.21 4.28 -2.44
N MET A 318 36.42 5.24 -2.90
CA MET A 318 36.41 6.62 -2.40
C MET A 318 35.92 6.69 -0.95
N LEU A 319 34.86 5.97 -0.59
CA LEU A 319 34.33 5.88 0.77
C LEU A 319 35.40 5.41 1.76
N TYR A 320 36.18 4.38 1.41
CA TYR A 320 37.28 3.91 2.25
C TYR A 320 38.43 4.93 2.38
N ALA A 321 38.66 5.80 1.39
CA ALA A 321 39.65 6.88 1.48
C ALA A 321 39.17 7.98 2.43
N VAL A 322 37.97 8.51 2.21
CA VAL A 322 37.40 9.59 3.04
C VAL A 322 37.19 9.12 4.49
N ALA A 323 36.80 7.86 4.71
CA ALA A 323 36.70 7.26 6.04
C ALA A 323 38.06 7.09 6.78
N ARG A 324 39.20 7.24 6.10
CA ARG A 324 40.54 7.34 6.72
C ARG A 324 40.99 8.79 6.97
N GLY A 325 40.17 9.78 6.61
CA GLY A 325 40.53 11.21 6.67
C GLY A 325 41.32 11.70 5.44
N GLU A 326 41.37 10.93 4.35
CA GLU A 326 41.95 11.37 3.08
C GLU A 326 40.94 12.24 2.31
N LYS A 327 41.40 13.34 1.70
CA LYS A 327 40.55 14.11 0.76
C LYS A 327 40.47 13.41 -0.59
N LEU A 328 39.33 13.51 -1.26
CA LEU A 328 39.17 13.04 -2.65
C LEU A 328 40.17 13.73 -3.58
N THR A 329 40.96 12.93 -4.28
CA THR A 329 41.90 13.40 -5.32
C THR A 329 41.17 13.93 -6.54
N GLU A 330 41.81 14.78 -7.35
CA GLU A 330 41.19 15.29 -8.59
C GLU A 330 40.80 14.16 -9.57
N SER A 331 41.51 13.03 -9.56
CA SER A 331 41.14 11.83 -10.33
C SER A 331 39.84 11.18 -9.83
N GLN A 332 39.64 11.15 -8.51
CA GLN A 332 38.40 10.68 -7.88
C GLN A 332 37.23 11.65 -8.14
N LYS A 333 37.45 12.97 -8.06
CA LYS A 333 36.45 13.98 -8.44
C LYS A 333 36.04 13.86 -9.91
N ALA A 334 37.02 13.75 -10.82
CA ALA A 334 36.76 13.52 -12.24
C ALA A 334 36.03 12.18 -12.50
N SER A 335 36.25 11.17 -11.66
CA SER A 335 35.47 9.92 -11.70
C SER A 335 34.01 10.15 -11.28
N ILE A 336 33.75 10.96 -10.24
CA ILE A 336 32.38 11.35 -9.83
C ILE A 336 31.69 12.15 -10.94
N GLU A 337 32.40 13.08 -11.59
CA GLU A 337 31.89 13.87 -12.70
C GLU A 337 31.50 12.98 -13.90
N TYR A 338 32.40 12.11 -14.35
CA TYR A 338 32.12 11.12 -15.40
C TYR A 338 30.93 10.21 -15.04
N MET A 339 30.84 9.76 -13.79
CA MET A 339 29.71 8.96 -13.33
C MET A 339 28.39 9.76 -13.35
N TYR A 340 28.43 11.05 -12.99
CA TYR A 340 27.28 11.95 -13.07
C TYR A 340 26.80 12.17 -14.51
N GLU A 341 27.73 12.43 -15.45
CA GLU A 341 27.41 12.63 -16.87
C GLU A 341 26.73 11.40 -17.48
N VAL A 342 27.33 10.21 -17.31
CA VAL A 342 26.80 8.96 -17.88
C VAL A 342 25.52 8.52 -17.17
N ASN A 343 25.41 8.69 -15.85
CA ASN A 343 24.16 8.43 -15.14
C ASN A 343 23.05 9.41 -15.57
N THR A 344 23.38 10.66 -15.94
CA THR A 344 22.40 11.63 -16.46
C THR A 344 21.85 11.19 -17.82
N GLN A 345 22.68 10.59 -18.67
CA GLN A 345 22.26 9.99 -19.95
C GLN A 345 21.34 8.77 -19.71
N MET A 346 21.73 7.86 -18.82
CA MET A 346 20.88 6.72 -18.38
C MET A 346 19.54 7.20 -17.79
N LYS A 347 19.58 8.26 -16.97
CA LYS A 347 18.39 8.90 -16.38
C LYS A 347 17.44 9.39 -17.46
N GLY A 348 17.92 10.02 -18.54
CA GLY A 348 17.08 10.50 -19.65
C GLY A 348 16.32 9.35 -20.34
N ILE A 349 17.07 8.36 -20.81
CA ILE A 349 16.54 7.20 -21.57
C ILE A 349 15.55 6.36 -20.75
N LEU A 350 15.78 6.17 -19.45
CA LEU A 350 14.85 5.45 -18.58
C LEU A 350 13.53 6.21 -18.36
N ASN A 351 13.46 7.52 -18.60
CA ASN A 351 12.20 8.28 -18.52
C ASN A 351 11.33 8.03 -19.72
N GLU A 352 11.89 8.12 -20.92
CA GLU A 352 11.16 7.80 -22.14
C GLU A 352 10.67 6.35 -22.09
N LEU A 353 11.51 5.43 -21.60
CA LEU A 353 11.11 4.05 -21.36
C LEU A 353 9.97 3.95 -20.32
N ALA A 354 10.06 4.64 -19.18
CA ALA A 354 9.03 4.62 -18.14
C ALA A 354 7.70 5.28 -18.58
N SER A 355 7.74 6.35 -19.40
CA SER A 355 6.55 7.05 -19.88
C SER A 355 5.88 6.38 -21.07
N CYS A 356 6.65 5.69 -21.93
CA CYS A 356 6.15 5.14 -23.19
C CYS A 356 6.00 3.60 -23.18
N CYS A 357 6.55 2.87 -22.21
CA CYS A 357 6.45 1.40 -22.18
C CYS A 357 5.06 0.91 -21.78
N SER A 358 4.28 0.43 -22.76
CA SER A 358 3.02 -0.25 -22.50
C SER A 358 3.23 -1.73 -22.11
N GLU A 359 2.21 -2.35 -21.50
CA GLU A 359 2.16 -3.80 -21.21
C GLU A 359 2.49 -4.63 -22.47
N LYS A 360 2.03 -4.18 -23.64
CA LYS A 360 2.26 -4.82 -24.95
C LYS A 360 3.74 -4.80 -25.34
N ASP A 361 4.48 -3.74 -25.02
CA ASP A 361 5.90 -3.61 -25.35
C ASP A 361 6.77 -4.45 -24.43
N MET A 362 6.37 -4.57 -23.16
CA MET A 362 6.93 -5.50 -22.20
C MET A 362 6.71 -6.97 -22.62
N ILE A 363 5.50 -7.32 -23.08
CA ILE A 363 5.21 -8.65 -23.65
C ILE A 363 6.00 -8.91 -24.94
N ASN A 364 6.29 -7.88 -25.73
CA ASN A 364 7.19 -8.00 -26.89
C ASN A 364 8.66 -8.22 -26.48
N ALA A 365 9.12 -7.63 -25.37
CA ALA A 365 10.48 -7.80 -24.85
C ALA A 365 10.74 -9.23 -24.40
N MET A 366 9.85 -9.79 -23.56
CA MET A 366 9.89 -11.22 -23.15
C MET A 366 9.82 -12.20 -24.32
N LYS A 367 9.39 -11.76 -25.50
CA LYS A 367 9.27 -12.57 -26.72
C LYS A 367 10.40 -12.30 -27.72
N GLY A 368 11.48 -11.63 -27.29
CA GLY A 368 12.71 -11.44 -28.08
C GLY A 368 12.52 -10.62 -29.34
N LYS A 369 11.60 -9.65 -29.35
CA LYS A 369 11.34 -8.82 -30.54
C LYS A 369 12.19 -7.56 -30.55
N GLU A 370 13.25 -7.59 -31.35
CA GLU A 370 14.21 -6.49 -31.62
C GLU A 370 13.52 -5.16 -31.98
N ASN A 371 12.36 -5.18 -32.64
CA ASN A 371 11.61 -3.98 -33.03
C ASN A 371 10.64 -3.46 -31.93
N ASN A 372 11.09 -3.38 -30.66
CA ASN A 372 10.30 -2.80 -29.56
C ASN A 372 11.01 -1.61 -28.89
N LEU A 373 10.27 -0.88 -28.04
CA LEU A 373 10.79 0.30 -27.33
C LEU A 373 12.00 -0.05 -26.45
N MET A 374 11.94 -1.16 -25.70
CA MET A 374 13.02 -1.63 -24.82
C MET A 374 14.35 -1.80 -25.55
N PHE A 375 14.35 -2.56 -26.66
CA PHE A 375 15.57 -2.84 -27.43
C PHE A 375 16.19 -1.56 -27.98
N LYS A 376 15.36 -0.60 -28.41
CA LYS A 376 15.81 0.74 -28.81
C LYS A 376 16.42 1.50 -27.65
N SER A 377 15.67 1.75 -26.57
CA SER A 377 16.15 2.51 -25.41
C SER A 377 17.49 1.98 -24.86
N PHE A 378 17.66 0.66 -24.73
CA PHE A 378 18.94 0.08 -24.28
C PHE A 378 20.06 0.12 -25.34
N GLY A 379 19.75 0.22 -26.64
CA GLY A 379 20.73 0.38 -27.72
C GLY A 379 21.12 1.83 -27.99
N ASP A 380 20.17 2.77 -27.90
CA ASP A 380 20.37 4.20 -28.05
C ASP A 380 21.27 4.76 -26.92
N LEU A 381 21.30 4.07 -25.77
CA LEU A 381 22.26 4.23 -24.67
C LEU A 381 23.75 4.16 -25.09
N GLN A 382 24.06 3.66 -26.28
CA GLN A 382 25.44 3.68 -26.82
C GLN A 382 25.81 4.97 -27.58
N ASN A 383 24.84 5.82 -27.97
CA ASN A 383 24.99 6.63 -29.20
C ASN A 383 24.64 8.14 -29.12
N ASN A 384 24.29 8.73 -27.96
CA ASN A 384 24.56 10.13 -27.53
C ASN A 384 23.59 10.61 -26.42
N SER A 385 23.86 11.80 -25.87
CA SER A 385 23.08 12.51 -24.85
C SER A 385 22.00 13.44 -25.42
N VAL A 386 20.93 13.71 -24.64
CA VAL A 386 20.26 15.02 -24.45
C VAL A 386 19.15 14.93 -23.38
N GLU A 387 18.97 16.04 -22.64
CA GLU A 387 17.87 16.51 -21.76
C GLU A 387 16.94 15.56 -20.96
N THR A 388 16.46 16.06 -19.81
CA THR A 388 15.62 15.32 -18.86
C THR A 388 14.30 16.03 -18.55
N PRO A 389 13.24 15.25 -18.27
CA PRO A 389 12.50 15.49 -17.03
C PRO A 389 12.15 14.20 -16.28
N LYS A 390 12.04 14.30 -14.95
CA LYS A 390 11.47 13.26 -14.07
C LYS A 390 10.37 13.80 -13.16
N GLU A 391 9.69 12.89 -12.46
CA GLU A 391 8.79 13.14 -11.34
C GLU A 391 9.51 12.72 -10.05
N ILE A 392 9.64 13.61 -9.05
CA ILE A 392 10.43 13.38 -7.83
C ILE A 392 9.66 13.77 -6.56
N ASN A 393 9.94 13.04 -5.48
CA ASN A 393 9.35 13.12 -4.16
C ASN A 393 9.67 14.43 -3.38
N ASP A 394 8.71 15.34 -3.34
CA ASP A 394 8.32 16.20 -2.19
C ASP A 394 9.34 17.11 -1.45
N GLY A 395 10.58 17.21 -1.94
CA GLY A 395 11.59 18.18 -1.49
C GLY A 395 12.30 17.84 -0.17
N PRO A 396 13.44 18.48 0.14
CA PRO A 396 14.22 18.15 1.32
C PRO A 396 13.55 18.57 2.63
N PHE A 397 14.02 17.97 3.73
CA PHE A 397 13.46 18.08 5.09
C PHE A 397 11.97 17.71 5.23
N SER A 398 11.29 17.25 4.17
CA SER A 398 9.92 16.70 4.21
C SER A 398 9.77 15.54 5.20
N ASP A 399 10.75 14.63 5.25
CA ASP A 399 10.78 13.49 6.18
C ASP A 399 11.26 13.83 7.61
N SER A 400 11.48 15.11 7.94
CA SER A 400 11.86 15.55 9.30
C SER A 400 10.83 15.25 10.40
N ILE A 401 9.62 14.79 10.01
CA ILE A 401 8.49 14.46 10.89
C ILE A 401 8.80 13.21 11.73
N LYS A 402 9.50 13.45 12.84
CA LYS A 402 9.89 12.52 13.90
C LYS A 402 8.71 12.06 14.77
N LYS A 403 9.00 11.09 15.65
CA LYS A 403 8.11 10.59 16.71
C LYS A 403 8.12 11.49 17.96
N VAL A 404 7.94 12.80 17.79
CA VAL A 404 7.79 13.76 18.90
C VAL A 404 6.30 13.95 19.20
N SER A 405 5.95 14.21 20.45
CA SER A 405 4.62 14.72 20.79
C SER A 405 4.50 16.20 20.38
N PRO A 406 3.31 16.69 19.98
CA PRO A 406 3.10 18.10 19.62
C PRO A 406 3.12 18.97 20.89
N LYS A 407 4.31 19.29 21.40
CA LYS A 407 4.53 20.01 22.68
C LYS A 407 3.81 21.36 22.73
N ASN A 408 3.80 22.06 21.60
CA ASN A 408 3.06 23.29 21.34
C ASN A 408 1.54 23.16 21.52
N LEU A 409 0.98 22.01 21.17
CA LEU A 409 -0.43 21.71 21.35
C LEU A 409 -0.73 21.08 22.72
N GLU A 410 0.26 20.56 23.46
CA GLU A 410 0.00 19.81 24.70
C GLU A 410 -0.77 20.62 25.74
N ALA A 411 -0.52 21.93 25.82
CA ALA A 411 -1.20 22.89 26.70
C ALA A 411 -2.50 23.51 26.13
N LEU A 412 -2.85 23.22 24.87
CA LEU A 412 -4.08 23.72 24.25
C LEU A 412 -5.27 22.80 24.56
N GLU A 413 -6.46 23.39 24.68
CA GLU A 413 -7.69 22.64 24.92
C GLU A 413 -7.99 21.65 23.79
N GLU A 414 -8.55 20.49 24.16
CA GLU A 414 -9.04 19.51 23.20
C GLU A 414 -10.44 19.90 22.71
N ILE A 415 -10.54 20.24 21.42
CA ILE A 415 -11.80 20.54 20.76
C ILE A 415 -12.58 19.25 20.50
N ASN A 416 -13.90 19.35 20.42
CA ASN A 416 -14.76 18.27 19.94
C ASN A 416 -15.11 18.44 18.46
N ALA A 417 -15.72 17.41 17.85
CA ALA A 417 -16.10 17.40 16.43
C ALA A 417 -16.97 18.62 16.02
N THR A 418 -17.93 19.04 16.84
CA THR A 418 -18.77 20.22 16.55
C THR A 418 -17.96 21.51 16.54
N LYS A 419 -16.96 21.65 17.43
CA LYS A 419 -16.04 22.79 17.44
C LYS A 419 -15.06 22.73 16.26
N ALA A 420 -14.67 21.55 15.80
CA ALA A 420 -13.89 21.38 14.56
C ALA A 420 -14.68 21.82 13.32
N GLU A 421 -15.96 21.47 13.24
CA GLU A 421 -16.88 21.94 12.19
C GLU A 421 -17.06 23.47 12.23
N GLU A 422 -17.20 24.06 13.41
CA GLU A 422 -17.30 25.52 13.61
C GLU A 422 -16.02 26.24 13.14
N LEU A 423 -14.84 25.80 13.60
CA LEU A 423 -13.55 26.38 13.24
C LEU A 423 -13.28 26.29 11.74
N ALA A 424 -13.56 25.15 11.11
CA ALA A 424 -13.38 24.99 9.67
C ALA A 424 -14.35 25.85 8.83
N ARG A 425 -15.58 26.11 9.30
CA ARG A 425 -16.47 27.11 8.68
C ARG A 425 -15.89 28.53 8.77
N GLY A 426 -15.11 28.82 9.81
CA GLY A 426 -14.33 30.05 9.95
C GLY A 426 -13.15 30.11 8.96
N TYR A 427 -12.22 29.16 9.08
CA TYR A 427 -10.99 29.08 8.27
C TYR A 427 -11.27 29.11 6.76
N PHE A 428 -12.22 28.28 6.29
CA PHE A 428 -12.52 28.14 4.87
C PHE A 428 -13.66 29.05 4.40
N LYS A 429 -14.04 30.09 5.17
CA LYS A 429 -15.13 31.01 4.81
C LYS A 429 -14.97 31.64 3.42
N LYS A 430 -13.73 31.93 2.98
CA LYS A 430 -13.41 32.46 1.64
C LYS A 430 -13.83 31.53 0.48
N TYR A 431 -14.05 30.23 0.75
CA TYR A 431 -14.38 29.20 -0.25
C TYR A 431 -15.90 29.02 -0.48
N ASN A 432 -16.75 29.90 0.07
CA ASN A 432 -18.22 29.84 -0.04
C ASN A 432 -18.80 28.48 0.42
N VAL A 433 -18.30 27.99 1.55
CA VAL A 433 -18.69 26.72 2.17
C VAL A 433 -20.15 26.77 2.63
N SER A 434 -20.97 25.84 2.13
CA SER A 434 -22.38 25.70 2.48
C SER A 434 -22.60 24.71 3.64
N ASP A 435 -21.81 23.63 3.70
CA ASP A 435 -21.82 22.68 4.81
C ASP A 435 -20.42 22.20 5.22
N VAL A 436 -20.27 21.79 6.47
CA VAL A 436 -19.06 21.17 7.03
C VAL A 436 -19.48 20.08 8.00
N ARG A 437 -18.94 18.88 7.80
CA ARG A 437 -19.24 17.69 8.58
C ARG A 437 -17.97 16.94 8.95
N CYS A 438 -17.83 16.60 10.23
CA CYS A 438 -16.84 15.65 10.71
C CYS A 438 -17.19 14.23 10.25
N THR A 439 -16.31 13.61 9.47
CA THR A 439 -16.52 12.27 8.90
C THR A 439 -15.82 11.15 9.68
N GLY A 440 -14.90 11.50 10.59
CA GLY A 440 -14.25 10.57 11.51
C GLY A 440 -12.99 11.16 12.14
N GLU A 441 -12.22 10.32 12.83
CA GLU A 441 -10.94 10.67 13.45
C GLU A 441 -9.78 9.95 12.73
N THR A 442 -8.56 10.49 12.83
CA THR A 442 -7.33 9.87 12.32
C THR A 442 -6.14 10.20 13.23
N VAL A 443 -5.03 9.48 13.05
CA VAL A 443 -3.76 9.73 13.77
C VAL A 443 -2.63 9.90 12.76
N ALA A 444 -2.17 11.15 12.59
CA ALA A 444 -1.06 11.51 11.72
C ALA A 444 0.28 11.40 12.50
N LYS A 445 0.96 10.26 12.35
CA LYS A 445 2.14 9.80 13.13
C LYS A 445 1.91 9.70 14.65
N GLN A 446 1.68 10.81 15.34
CA GLN A 446 1.26 10.90 16.75
C GLN A 446 0.15 11.93 17.01
N LEU A 447 -0.18 12.77 16.02
CA LEU A 447 -1.17 13.82 16.14
C LEU A 447 -2.58 13.26 15.90
N GLU A 448 -3.46 13.36 16.88
CA GLU A 448 -4.87 13.04 16.69
C GLU A 448 -5.60 14.19 15.99
N CYS A 449 -6.33 13.87 14.92
CA CYS A 449 -7.05 14.84 14.09
C CYS A 449 -8.50 14.43 13.82
N TYR A 450 -9.37 15.42 13.63
CA TYR A 450 -10.68 15.24 13.00
C TYR A 450 -10.55 15.33 11.47
N ASN A 451 -11.14 14.38 10.74
CA ASN A 451 -11.36 14.47 9.31
C ASN A 451 -12.66 15.24 9.06
N LEU A 452 -12.59 16.31 8.28
CA LEU A 452 -13.73 17.14 7.89
C LEU A 452 -13.92 17.08 6.38
N VAL A 453 -15.18 17.02 5.95
CA VAL A 453 -15.59 17.29 4.56
C VAL A 453 -16.36 18.60 4.55
N LEU A 454 -16.00 19.50 3.63
CA LEU A 454 -16.60 20.79 3.43
C LEU A 454 -17.28 20.81 2.05
N THR A 455 -18.57 21.10 2.01
CA THR A 455 -19.33 21.22 0.76
C THR A 455 -19.32 22.66 0.30
N THR A 456 -18.93 22.89 -0.96
CA THR A 456 -18.99 24.19 -1.64
C THR A 456 -19.86 24.10 -2.89
N ASN A 457 -20.11 25.22 -3.56
CA ASN A 457 -20.73 25.21 -4.90
C ASN A 457 -19.84 24.58 -5.99
N ASP A 458 -18.53 24.47 -5.73
CA ASP A 458 -17.52 23.96 -6.65
C ASP A 458 -17.21 22.46 -6.45
N GLY A 459 -17.64 21.85 -5.33
CA GLY A 459 -17.38 20.45 -4.98
C GLY A 459 -17.20 20.22 -3.49
N GLU A 460 -16.86 18.98 -3.11
CA GLU A 460 -16.40 18.63 -1.76
C GLU A 460 -14.89 18.91 -1.62
N MET A 461 -14.51 19.53 -0.50
CA MET A 461 -13.13 19.70 -0.05
C MET A 461 -12.87 18.85 1.20
N ALA A 462 -11.64 18.41 1.39
CA ALA A 462 -11.21 17.68 2.59
C ALA A 462 -10.30 18.56 3.45
N ALA A 463 -10.45 18.48 4.77
CA ALA A 463 -9.51 19.07 5.72
C ALA A 463 -9.28 18.16 6.93
N GLN A 464 -8.14 18.33 7.59
CA GLN A 464 -7.84 17.73 8.89
C GLN A 464 -7.46 18.82 9.88
N LEU A 465 -8.14 18.84 11.03
CA LEU A 465 -7.83 19.74 12.16
C LEU A 465 -7.32 18.92 13.35
N SER A 466 -6.29 19.41 14.04
CA SER A 466 -5.78 18.77 15.26
C SER A 466 -6.82 18.79 16.39
N LYS A 467 -6.96 17.69 17.13
CA LYS A 467 -7.87 17.63 18.29
C LYS A 467 -7.50 18.66 19.36
N LYS A 468 -6.22 18.89 19.61
CA LYS A 468 -5.76 19.98 20.48
C LYS A 468 -5.60 21.26 19.68
N GLY A 469 -6.20 22.35 20.14
CA GLY A 469 -6.08 23.69 19.54
C GLY A 469 -6.75 23.91 18.16
N GLY A 470 -7.23 22.87 17.48
CA GLY A 470 -7.99 23.01 16.24
C GLY A 470 -7.21 23.49 15.00
N LYS A 471 -5.87 23.41 15.01
CA LYS A 471 -5.02 23.87 13.89
C LYS A 471 -5.22 23.02 12.64
N VAL A 472 -5.19 23.64 11.46
CA VAL A 472 -5.25 22.93 10.17
C VAL A 472 -3.95 22.17 9.94
N VAL A 473 -4.05 20.86 9.73
CA VAL A 473 -2.93 19.94 9.51
C VAL A 473 -2.79 19.58 8.04
N MET A 474 -3.93 19.40 7.36
CA MET A 474 -4.02 19.16 5.92
C MET A 474 -5.29 19.82 5.37
N PHE A 475 -5.19 20.33 4.13
CA PHE A 475 -6.33 20.78 3.33
C PHE A 475 -6.14 20.32 1.88
N ASN A 476 -7.23 19.94 1.21
CA ASN A 476 -7.25 19.59 -0.20
C ASN A 476 -8.61 19.93 -0.84
N SER A 477 -8.58 20.67 -1.95
CA SER A 477 -9.73 21.11 -2.73
C SER A 477 -9.46 20.86 -4.21
N TYR A 478 -9.78 19.66 -4.69
CA TYR A 478 -9.63 19.33 -6.10
C TYR A 478 -10.68 20.04 -6.97
N LYS A 479 -10.20 20.88 -7.87
CA LYS A 479 -10.90 21.41 -9.05
C LYS A 479 -9.82 21.78 -10.05
N ASP A 480 -10.08 21.58 -11.34
CA ASP A 480 -9.08 21.77 -12.38
C ASP A 480 -8.50 23.20 -12.40
N CYS A 481 -7.28 23.30 -12.92
CA CYS A 481 -6.56 24.52 -13.24
C CYS A 481 -5.94 24.28 -14.63
N SER A 482 -6.10 25.24 -15.54
CA SER A 482 -5.83 25.07 -16.98
C SER A 482 -5.23 26.30 -17.65
N GLN A 483 -5.28 27.46 -16.98
CA GLN A 483 -4.69 28.72 -17.43
C GLN A 483 -3.65 29.22 -16.42
N LYS A 484 -2.71 30.04 -16.90
CA LYS A 484 -1.72 30.72 -16.07
C LYS A 484 -2.04 32.22 -16.04
N ASN A 485 -2.84 32.60 -15.04
CA ASN A 485 -3.32 33.97 -14.83
C ASN A 485 -2.56 34.68 -13.69
N PHE A 486 -1.85 33.93 -12.86
CA PHE A 486 -0.98 34.39 -11.78
C PHE A 486 0.42 33.80 -11.94
N ASP A 487 1.44 34.56 -11.54
CA ASP A 487 2.84 34.15 -11.49
C ASP A 487 3.24 33.61 -10.10
N VAL A 488 4.49 33.16 -9.96
CA VAL A 488 5.03 32.62 -8.69
C VAL A 488 4.91 33.63 -7.55
N ASP A 489 5.32 34.88 -7.79
CA ASP A 489 5.35 35.93 -6.76
C ASP A 489 3.93 36.22 -6.25
N ARG A 490 2.95 36.33 -7.16
CA ARG A 490 1.57 36.52 -6.75
C ARG A 490 0.95 35.26 -6.12
N CYS A 491 1.42 34.06 -6.48
CA CYS A 491 1.06 32.84 -5.76
C CYS A 491 1.65 32.77 -4.35
N ILE A 492 2.86 33.32 -4.11
CA ILE A 492 3.44 33.48 -2.77
C ILE A 492 2.55 34.38 -1.90
N ASP A 493 2.15 35.55 -2.41
CA ASP A 493 1.21 36.45 -1.70
C ASP A 493 -0.07 35.71 -1.28
N ILE A 494 -0.68 34.98 -2.20
CA ILE A 494 -1.95 34.26 -2.01
C ILE A 494 -1.81 33.14 -0.97
N ALA A 495 -0.69 32.43 -0.99
CA ALA A 495 -0.38 31.41 0.01
C ALA A 495 -0.08 32.03 1.39
N GLN A 496 0.64 33.15 1.46
CA GLN A 496 0.91 33.86 2.71
C GLN A 496 -0.37 34.40 3.36
N ASP A 497 -1.24 35.04 2.59
CA ASP A 497 -2.56 35.52 3.03
C ASP A 497 -3.45 34.37 3.56
N PHE A 498 -3.32 33.17 2.98
CA PHE A 498 -4.00 31.97 3.44
C PHE A 498 -3.40 31.47 4.77
N LEU A 499 -2.07 31.30 4.87
CA LEU A 499 -1.37 30.83 6.07
C LEU A 499 -1.60 31.77 7.27
N ASN A 500 -1.46 33.08 7.08
CA ASN A 500 -1.78 34.11 8.08
C ASN A 500 -3.24 33.95 8.57
N SER A 501 -4.20 33.69 7.66
CA SER A 501 -5.62 33.53 8.03
C SER A 501 -5.95 32.26 8.84
N LEU A 502 -5.01 31.32 8.94
CA LEU A 502 -5.08 30.13 9.81
C LEU A 502 -4.26 30.30 11.11
N GLY A 503 -3.57 31.45 11.28
CA GLY A 503 -2.62 31.70 12.36
C GLY A 503 -1.33 30.89 12.21
N PHE A 504 -0.77 30.84 11.01
CA PHE A 504 0.62 30.46 10.75
C PHE A 504 1.37 31.73 10.36
N ASP A 505 1.74 32.51 11.37
CA ASP A 505 2.37 33.82 11.22
C ASP A 505 3.89 33.70 11.04
N ASN A 506 4.54 34.72 10.47
CA ASN A 506 5.98 34.75 10.15
C ASN A 506 6.46 33.57 9.29
N MET A 507 5.59 33.00 8.45
CA MET A 507 6.02 32.04 7.44
C MET A 507 6.75 32.75 6.29
N LYS A 508 7.74 32.08 5.71
CA LYS A 508 8.56 32.57 4.60
C LYS A 508 8.69 31.52 3.51
N ALA A 509 8.43 31.91 2.26
CA ALA A 509 8.66 31.03 1.12
C ALA A 509 10.16 30.70 1.03
N VAL A 510 10.49 29.41 0.99
CA VAL A 510 11.87 28.91 0.91
C VAL A 510 12.18 28.32 -0.47
N TRP A 511 11.23 27.56 -1.05
CA TRP A 511 11.37 26.97 -2.39
C TRP A 511 10.04 27.01 -3.16
N THR A 512 10.13 27.13 -4.48
CA THR A 512 8.98 27.31 -5.38
C THR A 512 9.08 26.38 -6.60
N SER A 513 7.93 25.85 -7.05
CA SER A 513 7.87 24.94 -8.19
C SER A 513 6.56 25.03 -8.96
N GLU A 514 6.63 25.42 -10.23
CA GLU A 514 5.46 25.58 -11.11
C GLU A 514 5.15 24.29 -11.88
N ASN A 515 4.11 23.57 -11.46
CA ASN A 515 3.62 22.39 -12.16
C ASN A 515 2.52 22.78 -13.15
N GLY A 516 2.93 23.32 -14.31
CA GLY A 516 2.08 23.65 -15.45
C GLY A 516 1.19 24.89 -15.24
N THR A 517 0.22 24.79 -14.34
CA THR A 517 -0.72 25.86 -13.94
C THR A 517 -1.03 25.79 -12.43
N THR A 518 -0.05 25.35 -11.66
CA THR A 518 -0.16 25.11 -10.22
C THR A 518 1.18 25.35 -9.53
N CYS A 519 1.26 26.42 -8.76
CA CYS A 519 2.42 26.75 -7.94
C CYS A 519 2.40 25.87 -6.68
N ASN A 520 3.46 25.08 -6.51
CA ASN A 520 3.78 24.36 -5.28
C ASN A 520 4.83 25.18 -4.54
N LEU A 521 4.55 25.51 -3.28
CA LEU A 521 5.31 26.47 -2.49
C LEU A 521 5.62 25.85 -1.13
N ASN A 522 6.90 25.75 -0.78
CA ASN A 522 7.30 25.35 0.55
C ASN A 522 7.58 26.62 1.37
N PHE A 523 6.93 26.73 2.51
CA PHE A 523 7.11 27.80 3.49
C PHE A 523 7.74 27.22 4.75
N ALA A 524 8.70 27.94 5.36
CA ALA A 524 9.24 27.63 6.68
C ALA A 524 9.01 28.81 7.62
N TYR A 525 8.90 28.56 8.92
CA TYR A 525 8.79 29.62 9.94
C TYR A 525 10.08 30.44 10.00
N GLU A 526 9.97 31.77 10.05
CA GLU A 526 11.11 32.68 10.24
C GLU A 526 11.06 33.32 11.64
N HIS A 527 12.20 33.27 12.35
CA HIS A 527 12.36 33.90 13.65
C HIS A 527 13.58 34.81 13.66
N ASN A 528 13.37 36.12 13.80
CA ASN A 528 14.42 37.15 13.79
C ASN A 528 15.37 37.08 12.57
N GLY A 529 14.82 36.74 11.39
CA GLY A 529 15.59 36.58 10.14
C GLY A 529 16.24 35.20 9.95
N VAL A 530 16.07 34.27 10.91
CA VAL A 530 16.53 32.88 10.81
C VAL A 530 15.39 31.99 10.32
N VAL A 531 15.60 31.30 9.20
CA VAL A 531 14.64 30.34 8.64
C VAL A 531 14.71 29.01 9.40
N ILE A 532 13.58 28.43 9.80
CA ILE A 532 13.50 27.21 10.62
C ILE A 532 12.82 26.08 9.82
N TYR A 533 13.61 25.29 9.10
CA TYR A 533 13.11 24.22 8.22
C TYR A 533 12.35 23.06 8.90
N PRO A 534 12.58 22.71 10.19
CA PRO A 534 11.71 21.78 10.90
C PRO A 534 10.23 22.23 10.93
N ASP A 535 9.98 23.55 10.86
CA ASP A 535 8.66 24.16 10.95
C ASP A 535 8.09 24.45 9.55
N MET A 536 8.19 23.46 8.65
CA MET A 536 7.74 23.60 7.26
C MET A 536 6.23 23.38 7.09
N ILE A 537 5.64 24.13 6.17
CA ILE A 537 4.29 23.97 5.62
C ILE A 537 4.40 23.99 4.08
N LYS A 538 3.84 22.99 3.41
CA LYS A 538 3.70 22.97 1.95
C LYS A 538 2.35 23.55 1.57
N VAL A 539 2.29 24.36 0.51
CA VAL A 539 1.06 24.99 -0.01
C VAL A 539 0.99 24.81 -1.53
N LYS A 540 -0.22 24.60 -2.05
CA LYS A 540 -0.51 24.47 -3.48
C LYS A 540 -1.51 25.55 -3.91
N VAL A 541 -1.17 26.34 -4.92
CA VAL A 541 -1.97 27.46 -5.44
C VAL A 541 -2.36 27.21 -6.90
N CYS A 542 -3.61 27.46 -7.25
CA CYS A 542 -4.10 27.38 -8.63
C CYS A 542 -3.77 28.66 -9.41
N GLU A 543 -2.89 28.59 -10.42
CA GLU A 543 -2.46 29.75 -11.22
C GLU A 543 -3.57 30.31 -12.11
N GLU A 544 -4.67 29.58 -12.32
CA GLU A 544 -5.86 30.08 -13.03
C GLU A 544 -6.75 30.94 -12.12
N ARG A 545 -6.93 30.51 -10.87
CA ARG A 545 -8.01 30.96 -9.96
C ARG A 545 -7.52 31.78 -8.77
N GLY A 546 -6.21 31.86 -8.54
CA GLY A 546 -5.63 32.69 -7.48
C GLY A 546 -6.05 32.23 -6.07
N ILE A 547 -6.12 30.92 -5.86
CA ILE A 547 -6.63 30.32 -4.62
C ILE A 547 -5.80 29.11 -4.22
N VAL A 548 -5.57 28.94 -2.92
CA VAL A 548 -4.95 27.72 -2.37
C VAL A 548 -5.89 26.54 -2.59
N THR A 549 -5.37 25.47 -3.20
CA THR A 549 -6.08 24.20 -3.44
C THR A 549 -5.54 23.06 -2.59
N GLY A 550 -4.39 23.22 -1.92
CA GLY A 550 -3.87 22.23 -0.98
C GLY A 550 -2.89 22.81 0.05
N MET A 551 -2.79 22.13 1.19
CA MET A 551 -1.85 22.46 2.27
C MET A 551 -1.45 21.17 3.02
N GLU A 552 -0.16 21.03 3.34
CA GLU A 552 0.34 20.08 4.34
C GLU A 552 1.15 20.84 5.41
N GLY A 553 0.63 20.91 6.63
CA GLY A 553 1.25 21.59 7.78
C GLY A 553 1.76 20.66 8.87
N LEU A 554 1.84 19.35 8.61
CA LEU A 554 2.11 18.34 9.65
C LEU A 554 3.49 18.53 10.32
N SER A 555 4.52 18.97 9.58
CA SER A 555 5.84 19.27 10.16
C SER A 555 5.76 20.44 11.14
N TYR A 556 5.27 21.61 10.71
CA TYR A 556 5.01 22.74 11.61
C TYR A 556 4.19 22.33 12.84
N VAL A 557 3.05 21.67 12.66
CA VAL A 557 2.13 21.38 13.78
C VAL A 557 2.76 20.42 14.81
N LEU A 558 3.67 19.53 14.41
CA LEU A 558 4.40 18.65 15.34
C LEU A 558 5.69 19.26 15.92
N ASN A 559 6.42 20.06 15.14
CA ASN A 559 7.77 20.52 15.49
C ASN A 559 7.80 21.93 16.09
N HIS A 560 6.90 22.84 15.68
CA HIS A 560 6.99 24.25 15.98
C HIS A 560 6.86 24.55 17.47
N THR A 561 7.93 25.02 18.10
CA THR A 561 7.91 25.59 19.45
C THR A 561 8.60 26.95 19.46
N GLU A 562 8.38 27.71 20.54
CA GLU A 562 9.33 28.76 20.95
C GLU A 562 10.73 28.14 21.08
N ARG A 563 11.74 28.85 20.57
CA ARG A 563 13.14 28.41 20.54
C ARG A 563 14.05 29.56 20.92
N THR A 564 14.91 29.33 21.91
CA THR A 564 16.07 30.19 22.13
C THR A 564 17.16 29.74 21.16
N LEU A 565 17.39 30.51 20.10
CA LEU A 565 18.46 30.23 19.15
C LEU A 565 19.82 30.65 19.75
N ASP A 566 20.81 29.77 19.64
CA ASP A 566 22.21 30.15 19.87
C ASP A 566 22.65 31.19 18.83
N LYS A 567 23.73 31.92 19.14
CA LYS A 567 24.44 32.70 18.12
C LYS A 567 25.37 31.80 17.32
N ALA A 568 25.64 32.17 16.07
CA ALA A 568 26.76 31.61 15.32
C ALA A 568 28.08 31.88 16.06
N SER A 569 29.00 30.90 16.05
CA SER A 569 30.35 31.04 16.61
C SER A 569 31.34 31.58 15.57
N ILE A 570 31.05 31.38 14.29
CA ILE A 570 31.82 31.87 13.14
C ILE A 570 31.01 32.89 12.35
N SER A 571 31.69 33.69 11.53
CA SER A 571 31.06 34.57 10.56
C SER A 571 30.65 33.84 9.28
N GLU A 572 29.79 34.50 8.49
CA GLU A 572 29.33 34.04 7.19
C GLU A 572 30.50 33.82 6.20
N SER A 573 31.49 34.73 6.20
CA SER A 573 32.66 34.63 5.31
C SER A 573 33.61 33.49 5.72
N GLU A 574 33.71 33.18 7.02
CA GLU A 574 34.43 31.99 7.49
C GLU A 574 33.70 30.70 7.06
N ALA A 575 32.36 30.68 7.12
CA ALA A 575 31.56 29.55 6.63
C ALA A 575 31.63 29.39 5.10
N GLU A 576 31.64 30.49 4.34
CA GLU A 576 31.79 30.47 2.88
C GLU A 576 33.17 29.90 2.46
N SER A 577 34.22 30.16 3.25
CA SER A 577 35.57 29.62 3.00
C SER A 577 35.67 28.09 3.07
N ALA A 578 34.66 27.41 3.61
CA ALA A 578 34.56 25.95 3.65
C ALA A 578 33.97 25.34 2.36
N LEU A 579 33.37 26.13 1.48
CA LEU A 579 32.74 25.67 0.24
C LEU A 579 33.78 25.20 -0.80
N ASN A 580 33.31 24.53 -1.84
CA ASN A 580 34.13 24.21 -3.01
C ASN A 580 34.48 25.51 -3.75
N GLY A 581 35.77 25.80 -3.97
CA GLY A 581 36.23 27.03 -4.63
C GLY A 581 35.88 27.18 -6.13
N GLN A 582 35.05 26.30 -6.68
CA GLN A 582 34.41 26.40 -8.00
C GLN A 582 32.89 26.61 -7.91
N PHE A 583 32.32 26.69 -6.70
CA PHE A 583 30.91 27.05 -6.48
C PHE A 583 30.76 28.57 -6.51
N GLU A 584 29.82 29.05 -7.32
CA GLU A 584 29.52 30.48 -7.46
C GLU A 584 28.34 30.83 -6.53
N THR A 585 28.63 31.41 -5.37
CA THR A 585 27.62 31.88 -4.41
C THR A 585 26.76 33.00 -5.02
N GLU A 586 25.44 32.78 -5.10
CA GLU A 586 24.44 33.79 -5.47
C GLU A 586 23.81 34.48 -4.25
N GLY A 587 23.77 33.80 -3.09
CA GLY A 587 23.26 34.37 -1.85
C GLY A 587 23.40 33.47 -0.62
N SER A 588 23.13 34.04 0.54
CA SER A 588 23.37 33.43 1.87
C SER A 588 22.23 33.74 2.85
N ARG A 589 22.01 32.88 3.85
CA ARG A 589 21.18 33.17 5.04
C ARG A 589 21.51 32.28 6.22
N LEU A 590 21.24 32.75 7.44
CA LEU A 590 21.27 31.92 8.64
C LEU A 590 19.97 31.10 8.76
N THR A 591 20.08 29.82 9.10
CA THR A 591 18.95 28.89 9.17
C THR A 591 19.10 27.85 10.29
N VAL A 592 18.02 27.17 10.63
CA VAL A 592 18.01 25.95 11.45
C VAL A 592 17.54 24.79 10.60
N ILE A 593 18.36 23.74 10.46
CA ILE A 593 18.04 22.51 9.74
C ILE A 593 17.97 21.28 10.65
N PRO A 594 17.14 20.28 10.31
CA PRO A 594 17.17 18.98 10.99
C PRO A 594 18.32 18.11 10.45
N LEU A 595 19.29 17.77 11.30
CA LEU A 595 20.47 16.96 10.98
C LEU A 595 20.68 15.88 12.04
N ASP A 596 20.86 14.63 11.62
CA ASP A 596 21.30 13.49 12.45
C ASP A 596 20.67 13.48 13.87
N ASP A 597 19.34 13.44 13.84
CA ASP A 597 18.40 13.48 14.97
C ASP A 597 18.27 14.80 15.79
N LYS A 598 18.96 15.88 15.41
CA LYS A 598 18.95 17.20 16.11
C LYS A 598 18.48 18.34 15.21
N GLU A 599 18.28 19.52 15.80
CA GLU A 599 18.25 20.80 15.09
C GLU A 599 19.65 21.44 15.16
N VAL A 600 20.14 21.98 14.04
CA VAL A 600 21.47 22.59 13.90
C VAL A 600 21.33 23.97 13.26
N LEU A 601 22.00 24.97 13.85
CA LEU A 601 22.12 26.31 13.30
C LEU A 601 23.20 26.29 12.20
N ALA A 602 22.85 26.74 11.00
CA ALA A 602 23.70 26.66 9.81
C ALA A 602 23.63 27.94 8.98
N TYR A 603 24.68 28.24 8.23
CA TYR A 603 24.63 29.11 7.08
C TYR A 603 24.18 28.29 5.88
N GLU A 604 23.07 28.69 5.25
CA GLU A 604 22.65 28.21 3.93
C GLU A 604 23.25 29.12 2.86
N PHE A 605 24.00 28.52 1.94
CA PHE A 605 24.52 29.17 0.73
C PHE A 605 23.77 28.62 -0.48
N TYR A 606 23.29 29.53 -1.31
CA TYR A 606 22.58 29.26 -2.56
C TYR A 606 23.43 29.79 -3.73
N GLY A 607 23.52 29.04 -4.82
CA GLY A 607 24.41 29.35 -5.94
C GLY A 607 24.52 28.22 -6.96
N THR A 608 25.53 28.26 -7.84
CA THR A 608 25.69 27.29 -8.93
C THR A 608 27.07 26.62 -8.99
N TYR A 609 27.11 25.42 -9.57
CA TYR A 609 28.33 24.70 -9.92
C TYR A 609 28.09 23.86 -11.18
N GLY A 610 28.92 24.04 -12.21
CA GLY A 610 28.84 23.25 -13.45
C GLY A 610 27.45 23.29 -14.11
N GLY A 611 26.82 24.46 -14.15
CA GLY A 611 25.48 24.68 -14.73
C GLY A 611 24.28 24.24 -13.87
N ASN A 612 24.50 23.54 -12.75
CA ASN A 612 23.46 23.15 -11.81
C ASN A 612 23.38 24.12 -10.63
N THR A 613 22.18 24.34 -10.08
CA THR A 613 21.96 25.12 -8.86
C THR A 613 21.99 24.23 -7.62
N TYR A 614 22.56 24.72 -6.51
CA TYR A 614 22.68 24.00 -5.24
C TYR A 614 22.30 24.87 -4.04
N TYR A 615 21.99 24.19 -2.93
CA TYR A 615 21.87 24.73 -1.59
C TYR A 615 22.82 23.96 -0.67
N ILE A 616 23.85 24.62 -0.14
CA ILE A 616 24.89 24.04 0.72
C ILE A 616 24.72 24.60 2.13
N TYR A 617 24.77 23.73 3.15
CA TYR A 617 24.57 24.12 4.53
C TYR A 617 25.85 23.87 5.33
N VAL A 618 26.35 24.92 5.98
CA VAL A 618 27.58 24.90 6.78
C VAL A 618 27.23 25.17 8.25
N ASP A 619 27.67 24.32 9.18
CA ASP A 619 27.39 24.46 10.61
C ASP A 619 27.91 25.81 11.13
N ALA A 620 27.02 26.63 11.67
CA ALA A 620 27.34 28.00 12.10
C ALA A 620 28.17 28.07 13.40
N LYS A 621 28.61 26.91 13.93
CA LYS A 621 29.50 26.79 15.09
C LYS A 621 30.84 26.13 14.74
N THR A 622 30.89 25.19 13.80
CA THR A 622 32.12 24.46 13.42
C THR A 622 32.73 24.87 12.08
N GLY A 623 31.94 25.40 11.13
CA GLY A 623 32.38 25.66 9.77
C GLY A 623 32.45 24.41 8.87
N GLU A 624 31.87 23.29 9.32
CA GLU A 624 31.78 22.07 8.51
C GLU A 624 30.55 22.10 7.61
N GLU A 625 30.69 21.73 6.34
CA GLU A 625 29.56 21.43 5.45
C GLU A 625 28.83 20.17 5.97
N ILE A 626 27.52 20.29 6.20
CA ILE A 626 26.67 19.31 6.90
C ILE A 626 25.41 18.89 6.12
N GLN A 627 25.11 19.56 5.01
CA GLN A 627 24.11 19.11 4.04
C GLN A 627 24.34 19.74 2.66
N VAL A 628 24.01 19.02 1.59
CA VAL A 628 23.99 19.55 0.21
C VAL A 628 22.72 19.09 -0.51
N PHE A 629 22.00 20.02 -1.12
CA PHE A 629 20.90 19.75 -2.04
C PHE A 629 21.14 20.37 -3.42
N THR A 630 20.51 19.79 -4.45
CA THR A 630 20.64 20.20 -5.86
C THR A 630 19.27 20.45 -6.49
N VAL A 631 19.13 21.49 -7.30
CA VAL A 631 17.88 21.78 -8.02
C VAL A 631 17.90 21.07 -9.37
N ILE A 632 16.89 20.25 -9.63
CA ILE A 632 16.72 19.54 -10.90
C ILE A 632 15.46 19.98 -11.66
N GLY A 633 15.52 19.86 -12.99
CA GLY A 633 14.35 19.99 -13.86
C GLY A 633 13.42 18.78 -13.76
N THR A 634 12.13 19.02 -13.62
CA THR A 634 11.07 17.99 -13.58
C THR A 634 9.99 18.31 -14.61
N ALA A 635 9.14 17.33 -14.92
CA ALA A 635 7.91 17.59 -15.68
C ALA A 635 6.91 18.47 -14.91
N GLN A 636 7.19 18.75 -13.63
CA GLN A 636 6.34 19.47 -12.68
C GLN A 636 6.98 20.78 -12.19
N GLY A 637 7.95 21.33 -12.93
CA GLY A 637 8.71 22.53 -12.55
C GLY A 637 10.13 22.21 -12.09
N LYS A 638 10.60 22.88 -11.04
CA LYS A 638 11.90 22.62 -10.39
C LYS A 638 11.70 21.80 -9.11
N ALA A 639 12.48 20.74 -8.90
CA ALA A 639 12.51 20.03 -7.62
C ALA A 639 13.87 20.21 -6.95
N LEU A 640 13.88 20.49 -5.65
CA LEU A 640 15.09 20.44 -4.84
C LEU A 640 15.26 19.02 -4.29
N MET A 641 16.49 18.50 -4.32
CA MET A 641 16.83 17.10 -4.04
C MET A 641 18.05 16.95 -3.13
#